data_AF-A0A518DLZ9-F1
#
_entry.id   AF-A0A518DLZ9-F1
#
_cell.length_a   1.000
_cell.length_b   1.000
_cell.length_c   1.000
_cell.angle_alpha   90.00
_cell.angle_beta   90.00
_cell.angle_gamma   90.00
#
_symmetry.space_group_name_H-M   'P 1'
#
loop_
_entity.id
_entity.type
_entity.pdbx_description
1 polymer ?
#
loop_
_entity_poly.entity_id
_entity_poly.type
_entity_poly.pdbx_seq_one_letter_code
_entity_poly.pdbx_strand_id
1 'polypeptide(L)'
;MPASSPFKSLPPMIRSRYRLLPGIAFLLLLSVVALTSVAVNPAAQAADSVAHFVLQEHLGHAWSHECVSFPLTPAQATQAGQGTPLVDNDGQPVAYQLQPAIGEQSPRLWLQTDLPPLATRAFHFDRQAKAAESADLKIQESPTELRIENGLTGVVLRKTLTAGEGPIARFRLRSGQWTGGSSLIGGAAVTQYTVEVTARGPVFIEVQCRVQFADEGKWSLRFRLESQEPVLLVEEHFDAPGGGDFRVSLGDADYGPTDLLYRAGGVDDTGKVKTYTLTDGRAFLLEPWLHWWNEDRRGSWCALYTAAPPAEISIDQPTDNKEKSSADELLGGLAKKPRVDPHPNMLMIGLLRPSLWKDPQWSGKAAHVSLPVSMQIQDGVARVAFPLGGGRRQWLLGAPEKATSLAVLAEKNRKAAPEPQRLLIKHGDFPLDEVKDYVLTWEGDHQQYPRLLIGKDDLPALRQSLVSDPRERRRWEREQPIDKYNIGDPLKEYYASGSAILGDRIVSRTDEWLQSVVLDDLLEQHGRVTLGVAPHNQAVLLLPTLNLADSALGVESLTPELRKRFLAQLAFLGYVVNRADYWSPERGFSANPNMTTTVAQYKVTIASLLPSHPLAREWADQGLGTLRYQLDAWSDEDGGWLEAPHYAMVSYDHMLGAFLMAARAGFGNHLYEDRMRKVAEWFASISTPPDAHTGGFRHLPPIGNTYHGESTGMFGIVAGVWKKRDPQFAARMEWMCQQHGSPDLGLGWSFPSMTGYKDLLKAHGVKPQQPDYGSAWFRKTGVVLRNQLGSGRETYLHLIAGSHHEHYDYDSGSIVIWGKGRVLADDWGYIGRHSQKYHNLLSSPASGGNMQVTDFSTQPAFDYVSGRKGAWQRQIGFVKDRDPLGPSFFLLRDTHAAAEPAVWRMWLTAQPAVSDKPDAPDFPEPGVPAGKPPAVEGLGDIFSELSEAKKKKTVAPPRPVQIHDQGVTVTGADDVDFDLFFYQPEQLNLTTQTEYQDMTVGNRDGKVGPLRLTQTALVATLKSPGAVVCLVYPRLKGEAPPQVLWHAEGRIAEVKTRFGTDYAVLAPPAENTAELSAGALQTADKKLAFQGVAGAAQLRGDKLTLTLGAAGQIQLGQQTLSDKAAAAEAFDR
;
A
#
# COMPACT_ATOMS: atom_id res chain seq x y z
N MET A 1 2.43 17.16 -29.81
CA MET A 1 2.76 17.39 -31.24
C MET A 1 3.85 18.45 -31.34
N PRO A 2 4.58 18.59 -32.47
CA PRO A 2 4.71 17.70 -33.64
C PRO A 2 5.95 16.78 -33.49
N ALA A 3 6.02 15.53 -33.97
CA ALA A 3 5.62 14.88 -35.23
C ALA A 3 6.69 14.94 -36.34
N SER A 4 7.24 13.77 -36.70
CA SER A 4 7.81 13.48 -38.03
C SER A 4 7.95 11.97 -38.29
N SER A 5 7.60 11.56 -39.50
CA SER A 5 7.86 10.26 -40.12
C SER A 5 7.99 10.50 -41.63
N PRO A 6 8.82 9.72 -42.35
CA PRO A 6 8.42 9.37 -43.72
C PRO A 6 8.73 7.92 -44.15
N PHE A 7 7.82 7.36 -44.95
CA PHE A 7 8.01 6.12 -45.73
C PHE A 7 8.71 6.35 -47.08
N LYS A 8 9.47 5.34 -47.56
CA LYS A 8 9.78 4.94 -48.98
C LYS A 8 10.94 3.90 -48.97
N SER A 9 11.12 2.94 -49.91
CA SER A 9 10.29 2.42 -51.03
C SER A 9 10.90 1.12 -51.62
N LEU A 10 10.05 0.23 -52.20
CA LEU A 10 10.39 -0.94 -53.09
C LEU A 10 10.68 -0.49 -54.56
N PRO A 11 10.96 -1.33 -55.60
CA PRO A 11 10.92 -2.82 -55.81
C PRO A 11 12.28 -3.36 -56.41
N PRO A 12 12.45 -4.36 -57.34
CA PRO A 12 11.58 -5.42 -57.94
C PRO A 12 12.17 -6.87 -58.16
N MET A 13 11.25 -7.76 -58.57
CA MET A 13 11.29 -9.08 -59.26
C MET A 13 12.54 -9.65 -60.02
N ILE A 14 12.70 -11.00 -59.98
CA ILE A 14 12.80 -12.01 -61.10
C ILE A 14 13.20 -13.42 -60.53
N ARG A 15 13.02 -14.61 -61.15
CA ARG A 15 11.89 -15.33 -61.81
C ARG A 15 12.35 -16.77 -62.20
N SER A 16 11.58 -17.83 -61.91
CA SER A 16 11.65 -19.18 -62.56
C SER A 16 12.87 -20.12 -62.22
N ARG A 17 12.92 -21.46 -62.46
CA ARG A 17 11.95 -22.49 -62.96
C ARG A 17 12.50 -23.95 -62.78
N TYR A 18 11.62 -24.96 -62.62
CA TYR A 18 11.75 -26.40 -63.00
C TYR A 18 12.93 -27.27 -62.42
N ARG A 19 12.91 -28.61 -62.30
CA ARG A 19 11.96 -29.77 -62.26
C ARG A 19 12.81 -31.02 -62.61
N LEU A 20 12.73 -32.15 -61.88
CA LEU A 20 12.48 -33.51 -62.43
C LEU A 20 12.55 -34.64 -61.36
N LEU A 21 12.03 -35.82 -61.75
CA LEU A 21 11.78 -37.09 -61.02
C LEU A 21 12.48 -38.24 -61.81
N PRO A 22 12.23 -39.58 -61.65
CA PRO A 22 11.37 -40.38 -60.74
C PRO A 22 12.01 -41.70 -60.16
N GLY A 23 11.22 -42.51 -59.41
CA GLY A 23 11.45 -43.95 -59.13
C GLY A 23 10.87 -44.41 -57.77
N ILE A 24 9.62 -44.87 -57.60
CA ILE A 24 8.97 -46.15 -58.01
C ILE A 24 9.46 -47.34 -57.14
N ALA A 25 8.64 -48.19 -56.49
CA ALA A 25 7.24 -48.62 -56.71
C ALA A 25 6.41 -48.73 -55.39
N PHE A 26 5.09 -48.47 -55.36
CA PHE A 26 3.94 -49.42 -55.50
C PHE A 26 3.89 -50.55 -54.44
N LEU A 27 2.77 -50.85 -53.77
CA LEU A 27 1.33 -50.56 -53.96
C LEU A 27 0.69 -50.02 -52.64
N LEU A 28 -0.58 -49.56 -52.49
CA LEU A 28 -1.74 -49.31 -53.38
C LEU A 28 -2.61 -48.14 -52.80
N LEU A 29 -3.94 -48.13 -53.03
CA LEU A 29 -4.93 -47.05 -52.80
C LEU A 29 -6.19 -47.60 -52.04
N LEU A 30 -7.22 -46.85 -51.57
CA LEU A 30 -7.75 -45.51 -51.92
C LEU A 30 -8.12 -44.58 -50.74
N SER A 31 -8.02 -43.28 -51.04
CA SER A 31 -8.53 -42.03 -50.44
C SER A 31 -9.84 -41.97 -49.63
N VAL A 32 -9.91 -41.05 -48.65
CA VAL A 32 -10.70 -39.78 -48.66
C VAL A 32 -10.25 -38.87 -47.49
N VAL A 33 -10.65 -37.58 -47.49
CA VAL A 33 -10.23 -36.52 -46.54
C VAL A 33 -11.40 -36.05 -45.65
N ALA A 34 -11.06 -35.49 -44.48
CA ALA A 34 -11.87 -34.64 -43.57
C ALA A 34 -12.32 -35.27 -42.23
N LEU A 35 -12.82 -34.39 -41.35
CA LEU A 35 -12.99 -34.54 -39.90
C LEU A 35 -13.88 -35.72 -39.49
N THR A 36 -13.56 -36.37 -38.38
CA THR A 36 -14.45 -37.31 -37.67
C THR A 36 -14.60 -36.93 -36.19
N SER A 37 -15.45 -35.94 -35.92
CA SER A 37 -16.20 -35.88 -34.68
C SER A 37 -17.37 -36.87 -34.75
N VAL A 38 -17.56 -37.67 -33.69
CA VAL A 38 -18.79 -38.46 -33.41
C VAL A 38 -19.13 -39.58 -34.42
N ALA A 39 -19.34 -40.79 -33.88
CA ALA A 39 -20.11 -41.86 -34.54
C ALA A 39 -21.23 -42.30 -33.59
N VAL A 40 -22.48 -41.95 -33.90
CA VAL A 40 -23.68 -42.36 -33.16
C VAL A 40 -24.15 -43.74 -33.64
N ASN A 41 -24.63 -44.56 -32.71
CA ASN A 41 -25.28 -45.84 -33.01
C ASN A 41 -26.68 -45.59 -33.59
N PRO A 42 -26.99 -45.97 -34.85
CA PRO A 42 -28.27 -45.65 -35.47
C PRO A 42 -29.39 -46.61 -35.02
N ALA A 43 -30.63 -46.12 -35.09
CA ALA A 43 -31.88 -46.86 -34.89
C ALA A 43 -32.25 -47.28 -33.44
N ALA A 44 -32.26 -46.32 -32.51
CA ALA A 44 -33.21 -46.30 -31.40
C ALA A 44 -33.75 -44.87 -31.21
N GLN A 45 -35.08 -44.74 -31.33
CA GLN A 45 -35.97 -43.56 -31.18
C GLN A 45 -35.40 -42.18 -30.82
N ALA A 46 -35.93 -41.15 -31.50
CA ALA A 46 -35.61 -39.75 -31.23
C ALA A 46 -36.04 -39.31 -29.82
N ALA A 47 -35.06 -38.92 -29.01
CA ALA A 47 -35.21 -37.96 -27.94
C ALA A 47 -34.48 -36.68 -28.39
N ASP A 48 -35.17 -35.53 -28.39
CA ASP A 48 -34.52 -34.25 -28.67
C ASP A 48 -33.46 -33.97 -27.59
N SER A 49 -32.22 -33.72 -28.00
CA SER A 49 -31.17 -33.27 -27.08
C SER A 49 -31.45 -31.81 -26.71
N VAL A 50 -32.25 -31.63 -25.66
CA VAL A 50 -32.67 -30.33 -25.14
C VAL A 50 -31.46 -29.42 -24.92
N ALA A 51 -31.45 -28.26 -25.57
CA ALA A 51 -30.33 -27.31 -25.48
C ALA A 51 -30.48 -26.45 -24.22
N HIS A 52 -29.85 -26.89 -23.13
CA HIS A 52 -29.91 -26.24 -21.82
C HIS A 52 -29.02 -24.99 -21.72
N PHE A 53 -29.55 -23.94 -21.10
CA PHE A 53 -28.79 -22.80 -20.58
C PHE A 53 -28.40 -23.11 -19.14
N VAL A 54 -27.11 -23.18 -18.82
CA VAL A 54 -26.63 -23.69 -17.51
C VAL A 54 -25.90 -22.60 -16.71
N LEU A 55 -26.20 -22.53 -15.41
CA LEU A 55 -25.44 -21.83 -14.39
C LEU A 55 -24.83 -22.85 -13.42
N GLN A 56 -23.59 -22.62 -13.02
CA GLN A 56 -22.93 -23.36 -11.95
C GLN A 56 -22.38 -22.36 -10.93
N GLU A 57 -22.67 -22.59 -9.66
CA GLU A 57 -22.03 -21.87 -8.56
C GLU A 57 -20.69 -22.54 -8.22
N HIS A 58 -19.64 -21.74 -8.01
CA HIS A 58 -18.27 -22.23 -7.87
C HIS A 58 -17.57 -21.75 -6.60
N LEU A 59 -18.07 -20.69 -5.95
CA LEU A 59 -17.35 -19.90 -4.95
C LEU A 59 -17.82 -20.20 -3.52
N GLY A 60 -18.99 -20.83 -3.35
CA GLY A 60 -19.68 -20.99 -2.07
C GLY A 60 -20.66 -19.85 -1.75
N HIS A 61 -20.92 -18.95 -2.70
CA HIS A 61 -21.77 -17.77 -2.48
C HIS A 61 -23.25 -18.04 -2.80
N ALA A 62 -24.16 -17.35 -2.11
CA ALA A 62 -25.60 -17.46 -2.29
C ALA A 62 -26.13 -16.25 -3.10
N TRP A 63 -26.41 -16.48 -4.37
CA TRP A 63 -26.90 -15.44 -5.29
C TRP A 63 -28.44 -15.38 -5.25
N SER A 64 -29.04 -14.20 -5.30
CA SER A 64 -30.51 -14.04 -5.13
C SER A 64 -31.11 -12.97 -6.04
N HIS A 65 -32.19 -13.33 -6.75
CA HIS A 65 -32.88 -12.53 -7.77
C HIS A 65 -31.95 -11.96 -8.86
N GLU A 66 -30.90 -12.70 -9.24
CA GLU A 66 -29.90 -12.23 -10.21
C GLU A 66 -30.48 -12.15 -11.62
N CYS A 67 -30.32 -11.00 -12.28
CA CYS A 67 -30.66 -10.80 -13.68
C CYS A 67 -29.49 -11.29 -14.55
N VAL A 68 -29.68 -12.38 -15.29
CA VAL A 68 -28.62 -13.08 -16.05
C VAL A 68 -29.02 -13.30 -17.51
N SER A 69 -28.01 -13.37 -18.39
CA SER A 69 -28.21 -13.38 -19.83
C SER A 69 -27.39 -14.43 -20.57
N PHE A 70 -28.01 -15.09 -21.55
CA PHE A 70 -27.41 -16.13 -22.40
C PHE A 70 -27.46 -15.72 -23.88
N PRO A 71 -26.36 -15.86 -24.65
CA PRO A 71 -26.38 -15.70 -26.10
C PRO A 71 -27.16 -16.86 -26.75
N LEU A 72 -27.98 -16.56 -27.75
CA LEU A 72 -28.83 -17.55 -28.42
C LEU A 72 -28.24 -17.99 -29.76
N THR A 73 -28.36 -19.28 -30.05
CA THR A 73 -28.26 -19.79 -31.43
C THR A 73 -29.46 -19.34 -32.26
N PRO A 74 -29.39 -19.33 -33.61
CA PRO A 74 -30.52 -18.98 -34.46
C PRO A 74 -31.78 -19.83 -34.21
N ALA A 75 -31.61 -21.11 -33.85
CA ALA A 75 -32.72 -22.01 -33.51
C ALA A 75 -33.40 -21.60 -32.19
N GLN A 76 -32.62 -21.36 -31.13
CA GLN A 76 -33.14 -20.89 -29.84
C GLN A 76 -33.78 -19.50 -29.94
N ALA A 77 -33.18 -18.58 -30.70
CA ALA A 77 -33.76 -17.26 -31.00
C ALA A 77 -35.11 -17.37 -31.72
N THR A 78 -35.26 -18.36 -32.62
CA THR A 78 -36.53 -18.65 -33.30
C THR A 78 -37.58 -19.24 -32.33
N GLN A 79 -37.20 -20.20 -31.47
CA GLN A 79 -38.09 -20.78 -30.45
C GLN A 79 -38.59 -19.71 -29.46
N ALA A 80 -37.67 -18.87 -28.97
CA ALA A 80 -37.99 -17.79 -28.04
C ALA A 80 -38.84 -16.69 -28.69
N GLY A 81 -38.57 -16.35 -29.96
CA GLY A 81 -39.35 -15.40 -30.75
C GLY A 81 -40.75 -15.90 -31.11
N GLN A 82 -40.97 -17.23 -31.09
CA GLN A 82 -42.29 -17.87 -31.15
C GLN A 82 -43.02 -17.89 -29.80
N GLY A 83 -42.41 -17.36 -28.73
CA GLY A 83 -42.99 -17.36 -27.38
C GLY A 83 -43.00 -18.73 -26.70
N THR A 84 -42.07 -19.63 -27.07
CA THR A 84 -41.97 -20.95 -26.40
C THR A 84 -41.62 -20.77 -24.92
N PRO A 85 -42.40 -21.31 -23.97
CA PRO A 85 -42.10 -21.23 -22.54
C PRO A 85 -40.68 -21.68 -22.19
N LEU A 86 -40.06 -21.00 -21.23
CA LEU A 86 -38.82 -21.42 -20.60
C LEU A 86 -39.15 -22.03 -19.23
N VAL A 87 -38.50 -23.14 -18.89
CA VAL A 87 -38.62 -23.82 -17.59
C VAL A 87 -37.24 -24.10 -16.99
N ASP A 88 -37.16 -24.25 -15.67
CA ASP A 88 -35.96 -24.68 -14.96
C ASP A 88 -35.84 -26.22 -14.84
N ASN A 89 -34.88 -26.69 -14.03
CA ASN A 89 -34.65 -28.11 -13.72
C ASN A 89 -35.91 -28.84 -13.20
N ASP A 90 -36.74 -28.16 -12.43
CA ASP A 90 -37.91 -28.72 -11.74
C ASP A 90 -39.20 -28.53 -12.56
N GLY A 91 -39.05 -28.17 -13.84
CA GLY A 91 -40.15 -27.87 -14.76
C GLY A 91 -40.91 -26.59 -14.43
N GLN A 92 -40.39 -25.74 -13.54
CA GLN A 92 -41.09 -24.52 -13.13
C GLN A 92 -40.95 -23.44 -14.20
N PRO A 93 -42.04 -22.78 -14.63
CA PRO A 93 -41.98 -21.70 -15.61
C PRO A 93 -41.13 -20.52 -15.15
N VAL A 94 -40.15 -20.13 -15.98
CA VAL A 94 -39.28 -18.98 -15.74
C VAL A 94 -39.63 -17.85 -16.71
N ALA A 95 -39.82 -16.65 -16.17
CA ALA A 95 -40.04 -15.45 -16.97
C ALA A 95 -38.75 -15.06 -17.70
N TYR A 96 -38.82 -14.89 -19.02
CA TYR A 96 -37.67 -14.52 -19.85
C TYR A 96 -37.98 -13.36 -20.78
N GLN A 97 -36.92 -12.66 -21.19
CA GLN A 97 -37.00 -11.49 -22.05
C GLN A 97 -35.94 -11.56 -23.16
N LEU A 98 -36.35 -11.31 -24.40
CA LEU A 98 -35.41 -11.25 -25.52
C LEU A 98 -34.84 -9.84 -25.69
N GLN A 99 -33.51 -9.79 -25.85
CA GLN A 99 -32.82 -8.63 -26.36
C GLN A 99 -32.36 -8.92 -27.80
N PRO A 100 -32.76 -8.10 -28.80
CA PRO A 100 -32.31 -8.24 -30.17
C PRO A 100 -30.79 -8.15 -30.32
N ALA A 101 -30.28 -8.67 -31.44
CA ALA A 101 -28.90 -8.49 -31.86
C ALA A 101 -28.54 -6.99 -31.98
N ILE A 102 -27.36 -6.60 -31.49
CA ILE A 102 -26.81 -5.25 -31.64
C ILE A 102 -25.47 -5.36 -32.39
N GLY A 103 -25.42 -4.85 -33.60
CA GLY A 103 -24.26 -5.01 -34.49
C GLY A 103 -24.03 -6.48 -34.83
N GLU A 104 -22.83 -6.98 -34.56
CA GLU A 104 -22.41 -8.37 -34.83
C GLU A 104 -22.76 -9.35 -33.68
N GLN A 105 -23.34 -8.87 -32.57
CA GLN A 105 -23.67 -9.72 -31.42
C GLN A 105 -24.93 -10.57 -31.64
N SER A 106 -24.89 -11.84 -31.25
CA SER A 106 -26.07 -12.71 -31.18
C SER A 106 -27.16 -12.10 -30.27
N PRO A 107 -28.46 -12.31 -30.56
CA PRO A 107 -29.52 -11.95 -29.64
C PRO A 107 -29.36 -12.71 -28.31
N ARG A 108 -29.77 -12.10 -27.20
CA ARG A 108 -29.66 -12.68 -25.85
C ARG A 108 -31.03 -12.94 -25.25
N LEU A 109 -31.15 -14.04 -24.51
CA LEU A 109 -32.24 -14.27 -23.56
C LEU A 109 -31.78 -13.80 -22.18
N TRP A 110 -32.62 -13.01 -21.53
CA TRP A 110 -32.47 -12.58 -20.13
C TRP A 110 -33.51 -13.28 -19.26
N LEU A 111 -33.15 -13.63 -18.04
CA LEU A 111 -34.04 -14.16 -17.01
C LEU A 111 -33.58 -13.69 -15.62
N GLN A 112 -34.44 -13.83 -14.60
CA GLN A 112 -34.06 -13.68 -13.19
C GLN A 112 -34.06 -15.03 -12.48
N THR A 113 -33.08 -15.27 -11.59
CA THR A 113 -33.00 -16.53 -10.82
C THR A 113 -32.19 -16.41 -9.52
N ASP A 114 -32.42 -17.34 -8.60
CA ASP A 114 -31.58 -17.57 -7.42
C ASP A 114 -30.60 -18.72 -7.71
N LEU A 115 -29.34 -18.58 -7.30
CA LEU A 115 -28.33 -19.62 -7.42
C LEU A 115 -27.71 -19.92 -6.03
N PRO A 116 -28.15 -20.98 -5.34
CA PRO A 116 -27.61 -21.37 -4.04
C PRO A 116 -26.13 -21.79 -4.10
N PRO A 117 -25.40 -21.75 -2.97
CA PRO A 117 -24.00 -22.16 -2.89
C PRO A 117 -23.72 -23.52 -3.50
N LEU A 118 -22.70 -23.59 -4.37
CA LEU A 118 -22.24 -24.77 -5.11
C LEU A 118 -23.30 -25.46 -6.00
N ALA A 119 -24.50 -24.88 -6.17
CA ALA A 119 -25.59 -25.48 -6.93
C ALA A 119 -25.41 -25.36 -8.47
N THR A 120 -26.11 -26.23 -9.20
CA THR A 120 -26.30 -26.12 -10.65
C THR A 120 -27.76 -25.79 -10.94
N ARG A 121 -28.03 -24.79 -11.78
CA ARG A 121 -29.35 -24.58 -12.39
C ARG A 121 -29.24 -24.67 -13.89
N ALA A 122 -30.18 -25.34 -14.54
CA ALA A 122 -30.33 -25.29 -15.99
C ALA A 122 -31.75 -24.83 -16.36
N PHE A 123 -31.85 -24.19 -17.52
CA PHE A 123 -33.09 -23.70 -18.10
C PHE A 123 -33.22 -24.22 -19.53
N HIS A 124 -34.44 -24.49 -19.98
CA HIS A 124 -34.69 -24.95 -21.34
C HIS A 124 -36.07 -24.55 -21.85
N PHE A 125 -36.24 -24.56 -23.18
CA PHE A 125 -37.54 -24.33 -23.79
C PHE A 125 -38.38 -25.61 -23.76
N ASP A 126 -39.58 -25.54 -23.22
CA ASP A 126 -40.61 -26.57 -23.33
C ASP A 126 -41.88 -26.00 -23.97
N ARG A 127 -42.47 -26.76 -24.88
CA ARG A 127 -43.72 -26.44 -25.58
C ARG A 127 -44.97 -26.94 -24.84
N GLN A 128 -44.81 -27.79 -23.82
CA GLN A 128 -45.93 -28.36 -23.05
C GLN A 128 -46.17 -27.59 -21.74
N ALA A 129 -45.14 -26.98 -21.17
CA ALA A 129 -45.21 -26.09 -20.02
C ALA A 129 -46.16 -24.89 -20.22
N LYS A 130 -46.65 -24.35 -19.10
CA LYS A 130 -47.33 -23.05 -19.08
C LYS A 130 -46.26 -21.93 -19.14
N ALA A 131 -46.53 -20.84 -19.86
CA ALA A 131 -45.71 -19.64 -19.76
C ALA A 131 -45.76 -19.04 -18.34
N ALA A 132 -44.63 -18.49 -17.87
CA ALA A 132 -44.55 -17.80 -16.59
C ALA A 132 -45.36 -16.50 -16.60
N GLU A 133 -46.01 -16.19 -15.48
CA GLU A 133 -46.71 -14.91 -15.27
C GLU A 133 -45.74 -13.91 -14.63
N SER A 134 -45.60 -12.73 -15.24
CA SER A 134 -44.90 -11.57 -14.66
C SER A 134 -45.86 -10.39 -14.62
N ALA A 135 -45.93 -9.71 -13.48
CA ALA A 135 -47.05 -8.82 -13.15
C ALA A 135 -46.70 -7.56 -12.31
N ASP A 136 -45.45 -7.42 -11.85
CA ASP A 136 -45.06 -6.26 -11.02
C ASP A 136 -44.61 -5.06 -11.88
N LEU A 137 -43.83 -5.32 -12.93
CA LEU A 137 -43.38 -4.35 -13.93
C LEU A 137 -44.56 -3.71 -14.68
N LYS A 138 -44.63 -2.38 -14.63
CA LYS A 138 -45.68 -1.56 -15.24
C LYS A 138 -45.08 -0.37 -15.96
N ILE A 139 -45.75 0.04 -17.03
CA ILE A 139 -45.39 1.20 -17.84
C ILE A 139 -46.66 1.97 -18.21
N GLN A 140 -46.64 3.28 -17.98
CA GLN A 140 -47.76 4.18 -18.21
C GLN A 140 -47.26 5.40 -18.99
N GLU A 141 -47.97 5.78 -20.04
CA GLU A 141 -47.54 6.83 -20.96
C GLU A 141 -48.64 7.87 -21.15
N SER A 142 -48.28 9.14 -20.95
CA SER A 142 -49.10 10.30 -21.32
C SER A 142 -48.41 11.07 -22.46
N PRO A 143 -48.99 12.19 -22.93
CA PRO A 143 -48.30 13.11 -23.84
C PRO A 143 -47.10 13.82 -23.21
N THR A 144 -47.10 14.01 -21.88
CA THR A 144 -46.11 14.83 -21.14
C THR A 144 -45.12 14.02 -20.32
N GLU A 145 -45.46 12.78 -19.95
CA GLU A 145 -44.70 11.94 -19.03
C GLU A 145 -44.67 10.46 -19.49
N LEU A 146 -43.62 9.75 -19.08
CA LEU A 146 -43.48 8.30 -19.15
C LEU A 146 -43.12 7.80 -17.75
N ARG A 147 -43.97 6.93 -17.18
CA ARG A 147 -43.77 6.29 -15.89
C ARG A 147 -43.42 4.82 -16.09
N ILE A 148 -42.36 4.37 -15.44
CA ILE A 148 -42.03 2.94 -15.27
C ILE A 148 -41.97 2.63 -13.78
N GLU A 149 -42.54 1.50 -13.36
CA GLU A 149 -42.55 1.09 -11.94
C GLU A 149 -42.57 -0.43 -11.81
N ASN A 150 -42.17 -0.93 -10.65
CA ASN A 150 -42.23 -2.35 -10.29
C ASN A 150 -42.90 -2.48 -8.90
N GLY A 151 -42.75 -3.61 -8.21
CA GLY A 151 -43.29 -3.75 -6.83
C GLY A 151 -42.77 -2.67 -5.85
N LEU A 152 -41.47 -2.36 -5.90
CA LEU A 152 -40.72 -1.67 -4.84
C LEU A 152 -40.36 -0.20 -5.15
N THR A 153 -40.12 0.15 -6.42
CA THR A 153 -39.72 1.50 -6.84
C THR A 153 -40.25 1.84 -8.25
N GLY A 154 -39.69 2.85 -8.91
CA GLY A 154 -40.11 3.38 -10.21
C GLY A 154 -39.65 4.83 -10.46
N VAL A 155 -39.78 5.30 -11.70
CA VAL A 155 -39.44 6.66 -12.14
C VAL A 155 -40.50 7.22 -13.09
N VAL A 156 -40.81 8.51 -12.95
CA VAL A 156 -41.50 9.32 -13.94
C VAL A 156 -40.49 10.19 -14.66
N LEU A 157 -40.46 10.09 -15.97
CA LEU A 157 -39.60 10.85 -16.88
C LEU A 157 -40.45 11.84 -17.68
N ARG A 158 -40.02 13.09 -17.76
CA ARG A 158 -40.66 14.09 -18.64
C ARG A 158 -40.45 13.68 -20.09
N LYS A 159 -41.47 13.83 -20.95
CA LYS A 159 -41.33 13.70 -22.42
C LYS A 159 -40.92 15.02 -23.11
N THR A 160 -41.07 16.15 -22.41
CA THR A 160 -40.64 17.50 -22.85
C THR A 160 -39.97 18.23 -21.69
N LEU A 161 -38.90 18.99 -21.95
CA LEU A 161 -38.23 19.82 -20.94
C LEU A 161 -38.51 21.30 -21.20
N THR A 162 -38.83 22.05 -20.15
CA THR A 162 -38.72 23.52 -20.14
C THR A 162 -37.36 23.97 -19.60
N ALA A 163 -37.04 25.26 -19.72
CA ALA A 163 -35.72 25.78 -19.34
C ALA A 163 -35.43 25.56 -17.85
N GLY A 164 -34.36 24.81 -17.56
CA GLY A 164 -33.93 24.44 -16.20
C GLY A 164 -34.39 23.05 -15.74
N GLU A 165 -35.31 22.38 -16.45
CA GLU A 165 -35.77 21.04 -16.07
C GLU A 165 -34.83 19.93 -16.53
N GLY A 166 -34.74 18.86 -15.72
CA GLY A 166 -34.04 17.62 -16.06
C GLY A 166 -34.98 16.48 -16.43
N PRO A 167 -34.48 15.38 -17.01
CA PRO A 167 -35.31 14.25 -17.47
C PRO A 167 -36.18 13.59 -16.40
N ILE A 168 -35.70 13.46 -15.15
CA ILE A 168 -36.44 12.87 -14.03
C ILE A 168 -37.44 13.88 -13.49
N ALA A 169 -38.73 13.56 -13.59
CA ALA A 169 -39.81 14.30 -12.96
C ALA A 169 -39.90 13.97 -11.47
N ARG A 170 -40.08 12.68 -11.12
CA ARG A 170 -40.18 12.12 -9.75
C ARG A 170 -39.74 10.64 -9.74
N PHE A 171 -39.42 10.09 -8.58
CA PHE A 171 -39.20 8.64 -8.38
C PHE A 171 -40.04 8.10 -7.22
N ARG A 172 -40.22 6.77 -7.16
CA ARG A 172 -41.12 6.08 -6.21
C ARG A 172 -40.35 5.48 -5.04
N LEU A 173 -40.72 5.88 -3.83
CA LEU A 173 -40.27 5.31 -2.56
C LEU A 173 -40.98 3.98 -2.27
N ARG A 174 -40.43 3.17 -1.36
CA ARG A 174 -40.96 1.82 -1.02
C ARG A 174 -42.41 1.87 -0.47
N SER A 175 -42.83 2.96 0.17
CA SER A 175 -44.24 3.16 0.56
C SER A 175 -45.22 3.36 -0.60
N GLY A 176 -44.73 3.56 -1.82
CA GLY A 176 -45.52 3.96 -2.99
C GLY A 176 -45.68 5.47 -3.16
N GLN A 177 -45.20 6.28 -2.21
CA GLN A 177 -45.09 7.74 -2.35
C GLN A 177 -44.12 8.10 -3.50
N TRP A 178 -44.43 9.17 -4.23
CA TRP A 178 -43.56 9.74 -5.25
C TRP A 178 -42.92 11.02 -4.73
N THR A 179 -41.63 11.22 -4.98
CA THR A 179 -40.88 12.39 -4.50
C THR A 179 -39.76 12.82 -5.45
N GLY A 180 -39.16 13.97 -5.18
CA GLY A 180 -37.92 14.42 -5.77
C GLY A 180 -38.05 14.87 -7.22
N GLY A 181 -36.94 14.82 -7.97
CA GLY A 181 -36.91 15.20 -9.38
C GLY A 181 -35.51 15.58 -9.84
N SER A 182 -35.41 16.30 -10.96
CA SER A 182 -34.13 16.78 -11.49
C SER A 182 -34.21 18.09 -12.27
N SER A 183 -33.06 18.75 -12.37
CA SER A 183 -32.83 20.01 -13.12
C SER A 183 -31.53 19.95 -13.93
N LEU A 184 -31.46 20.80 -14.96
CA LEU A 184 -30.25 21.10 -15.72
C LEU A 184 -29.88 22.57 -15.48
N ILE A 185 -28.68 22.82 -14.95
CA ILE A 185 -28.27 24.17 -14.50
C ILE A 185 -26.89 24.52 -15.05
N GLY A 186 -26.77 25.69 -15.69
CA GLY A 186 -25.59 26.05 -16.47
C GLY A 186 -25.52 25.27 -17.79
N GLY A 187 -24.37 25.32 -18.46
CA GLY A 187 -24.18 24.68 -19.75
C GLY A 187 -24.84 25.41 -20.93
N ALA A 188 -24.84 24.75 -22.08
CA ALA A 188 -25.53 25.22 -23.28
C ALA A 188 -27.03 24.86 -23.26
N ALA A 189 -27.86 25.65 -23.95
CA ALA A 189 -29.31 25.41 -23.99
C ALA A 189 -29.65 24.10 -24.71
N VAL A 190 -30.67 23.37 -24.22
CA VAL A 190 -31.23 22.18 -24.88
C VAL A 190 -31.96 22.60 -26.16
N THR A 191 -31.61 21.99 -27.30
CA THR A 191 -32.25 22.23 -28.61
C THR A 191 -33.12 21.06 -29.06
N GLN A 192 -32.80 19.84 -28.63
CA GLN A 192 -33.63 18.66 -28.86
C GLN A 192 -33.58 17.75 -27.63
N TYR A 193 -34.73 17.16 -27.31
CA TYR A 193 -34.88 16.15 -26.26
C TYR A 193 -35.81 15.04 -26.75
N THR A 194 -35.50 13.79 -26.43
CA THR A 194 -36.31 12.62 -26.77
C THR A 194 -36.30 11.61 -25.64
N VAL A 195 -37.42 10.93 -25.41
CA VAL A 195 -37.54 9.78 -24.50
C VAL A 195 -38.12 8.59 -25.26
N GLU A 196 -37.45 7.45 -25.17
CA GLU A 196 -37.75 6.24 -25.94
C GLU A 196 -37.73 5.00 -25.02
N VAL A 197 -38.74 4.14 -25.13
CA VAL A 197 -38.76 2.83 -24.44
C VAL A 197 -37.94 1.85 -25.27
N THR A 198 -36.70 1.58 -24.86
CA THR A 198 -35.75 0.75 -25.63
C THR A 198 -35.88 -0.74 -25.34
N ALA A 199 -36.45 -1.13 -24.19
CA ALA A 199 -36.83 -2.51 -23.91
C ALA A 199 -38.12 -2.57 -23.08
N ARG A 200 -38.98 -3.55 -23.38
CA ARG A 200 -40.23 -3.82 -22.65
C ARG A 200 -40.44 -5.33 -22.59
N GLY A 201 -40.43 -5.91 -21.40
CA GLY A 201 -40.71 -7.33 -21.19
C GLY A 201 -40.89 -7.68 -19.71
N PRO A 202 -40.96 -8.99 -19.40
CA PRO A 202 -41.32 -9.48 -18.06
C PRO A 202 -40.15 -9.51 -17.06
N VAL A 203 -38.92 -9.19 -17.48
CA VAL A 203 -37.71 -9.22 -16.64
C VAL A 203 -37.22 -7.81 -16.33
N PHE A 204 -37.24 -6.91 -17.31
CA PHE A 204 -36.91 -5.48 -17.12
C PHE A 204 -37.55 -4.55 -18.15
N ILE A 205 -37.64 -3.28 -17.79
CA ILE A 205 -37.98 -2.17 -18.71
C ILE A 205 -36.72 -1.29 -18.87
N GLU A 206 -36.35 -0.95 -20.11
CA GLU A 206 -35.34 0.08 -20.39
C GLU A 206 -35.98 1.29 -21.07
N VAL A 207 -35.56 2.48 -20.63
CA VAL A 207 -35.92 3.76 -21.23
C VAL A 207 -34.67 4.60 -21.45
N GLN A 208 -34.51 5.17 -22.64
CA GLN A 208 -33.43 6.10 -22.92
C GLN A 208 -33.94 7.52 -23.16
N CYS A 209 -33.41 8.46 -22.37
CA CYS A 209 -33.48 9.90 -22.63
C CYS A 209 -32.24 10.33 -23.41
N ARG A 210 -32.41 11.21 -24.41
CA ARG A 210 -31.30 11.82 -25.17
C ARG A 210 -31.52 13.33 -25.28
N VAL A 211 -30.44 14.09 -25.16
CA VAL A 211 -30.37 15.55 -25.21
C VAL A 211 -29.32 15.97 -26.24
N GLN A 212 -29.70 16.92 -27.08
CA GLN A 212 -28.80 17.69 -27.94
C GLN A 212 -28.78 19.14 -27.41
N PHE A 213 -27.58 19.67 -27.21
CA PHE A 213 -27.34 21.03 -26.77
C PHE A 213 -26.99 21.94 -27.97
N ALA A 214 -27.13 23.25 -27.76
CA ALA A 214 -26.92 24.30 -28.77
C ALA A 214 -25.46 24.49 -29.23
N ASP A 215 -24.50 23.96 -28.47
CA ASP A 215 -23.05 23.94 -28.76
C ASP A 215 -22.61 22.66 -29.51
N GLU A 216 -23.57 21.97 -30.13
CA GLU A 216 -23.46 20.61 -30.66
C GLU A 216 -23.19 19.51 -29.62
N GLY A 217 -23.16 19.83 -28.32
CA GLY A 217 -22.94 18.88 -27.24
C GLY A 217 -24.06 17.84 -27.11
N LYS A 218 -23.73 16.64 -26.64
CA LYS A 218 -24.66 15.50 -26.52
C LYS A 218 -24.64 14.90 -25.12
N TRP A 219 -25.81 14.49 -24.66
CA TRP A 219 -25.96 13.78 -23.39
C TRP A 219 -27.08 12.74 -23.50
N SER A 220 -26.94 11.62 -22.79
CA SER A 220 -27.97 10.59 -22.73
C SER A 220 -27.96 9.87 -21.39
N LEU A 221 -29.15 9.47 -20.94
CA LEU A 221 -29.40 8.63 -19.78
C LEU A 221 -30.16 7.38 -20.23
N ARG A 222 -29.66 6.18 -19.92
CA ARG A 222 -30.45 4.94 -20.01
C ARG A 222 -30.83 4.50 -18.60
N PHE A 223 -32.13 4.46 -18.35
CA PHE A 223 -32.73 3.93 -17.14
C PHE A 223 -33.11 2.46 -17.38
N ARG A 224 -32.70 1.56 -16.48
CA ARG A 224 -33.23 0.19 -16.40
C ARG A 224 -33.94 0.00 -15.05
N LEU A 225 -35.13 -0.59 -15.11
CA LEU A 225 -35.87 -1.07 -13.94
C LEU A 225 -36.14 -2.56 -14.12
N GLU A 226 -35.65 -3.39 -13.20
CA GLU A 226 -35.79 -4.85 -13.24
C GLU A 226 -36.97 -5.30 -12.35
N SER A 227 -37.56 -6.47 -12.61
CA SER A 227 -38.64 -7.01 -11.79
C SER A 227 -38.16 -7.24 -10.36
N GLN A 228 -39.00 -6.96 -9.36
CA GLN A 228 -38.75 -7.18 -7.93
C GLN A 228 -37.52 -6.51 -7.29
N GLU A 229 -36.69 -5.77 -8.04
CA GLU A 229 -35.52 -5.05 -7.52
C GLU A 229 -35.88 -3.68 -6.92
N PRO A 230 -35.31 -3.27 -5.77
CA PRO A 230 -35.58 -1.98 -5.16
C PRO A 230 -34.79 -0.82 -5.81
N VAL A 231 -34.20 -1.01 -7.00
CA VAL A 231 -33.29 -0.04 -7.64
C VAL A 231 -33.69 0.32 -9.07
N LEU A 232 -33.37 1.55 -9.43
CA LEU A 232 -33.35 2.08 -10.79
C LEU A 232 -31.88 2.24 -11.20
N LEU A 233 -31.42 1.41 -12.13
CA LEU A 233 -30.06 1.50 -12.67
C LEU A 233 -30.01 2.60 -13.73
N VAL A 234 -28.97 3.44 -13.67
CA VAL A 234 -28.78 4.58 -14.57
C VAL A 234 -27.41 4.50 -15.21
N GLU A 235 -27.39 4.36 -16.53
CA GLU A 235 -26.21 4.60 -17.34
C GLU A 235 -26.27 5.98 -17.97
N GLU A 236 -25.12 6.63 -18.08
CA GLU A 236 -25.02 8.00 -18.54
C GLU A 236 -23.82 8.18 -19.47
N HIS A 237 -23.98 8.94 -20.54
CA HIS A 237 -22.90 9.29 -21.47
C HIS A 237 -23.04 10.74 -21.93
N PHE A 238 -21.94 11.50 -21.90
CA PHE A 238 -21.88 12.93 -22.23
C PHE A 238 -20.63 13.29 -23.05
N ASP A 239 -20.84 14.17 -24.03
CA ASP A 239 -19.81 15.00 -24.67
C ASP A 239 -20.41 16.40 -24.85
N ALA A 240 -20.38 17.20 -23.78
CA ALA A 240 -21.07 18.48 -23.65
C ALA A 240 -20.06 19.63 -23.39
N PRO A 241 -19.56 20.32 -24.44
CA PRO A 241 -18.48 21.30 -24.32
C PRO A 241 -18.75 22.48 -23.37
N GLY A 242 -20.00 22.96 -23.31
CA GLY A 242 -20.42 24.03 -22.40
C GLY A 242 -20.52 23.62 -20.93
N GLY A 243 -20.40 22.32 -20.61
CA GLY A 243 -20.52 21.79 -19.25
C GLY A 243 -21.92 21.97 -18.64
N GLY A 244 -21.98 22.34 -17.36
CA GLY A 244 -23.21 22.46 -16.56
C GLY A 244 -23.37 21.33 -15.53
N ASP A 245 -24.43 21.39 -14.73
CA ASP A 245 -24.80 20.35 -13.77
C ASP A 245 -26.12 19.69 -14.18
N PHE A 246 -26.15 18.36 -14.18
CA PHE A 246 -27.38 17.60 -13.97
C PHE A 246 -27.57 17.42 -12.46
N ARG A 247 -28.65 17.98 -11.89
CA ARG A 247 -28.92 17.90 -10.45
C ARG A 247 -30.11 17.02 -10.15
N VAL A 248 -29.97 16.10 -9.20
CA VAL A 248 -31.02 15.19 -8.74
C VAL A 248 -31.42 15.57 -7.31
N SER A 249 -32.70 15.85 -7.09
CA SER A 249 -33.28 16.14 -5.77
C SER A 249 -33.75 14.83 -5.13
N LEU A 250 -33.15 14.48 -3.99
CA LEU A 250 -33.42 13.26 -3.22
C LEU A 250 -34.41 13.53 -2.07
N GLY A 251 -35.52 14.18 -2.40
CA GLY A 251 -36.57 14.61 -1.47
C GLY A 251 -37.30 15.86 -1.97
N ASP A 252 -38.34 16.26 -1.25
CA ASP A 252 -39.15 17.46 -1.48
C ASP A 252 -39.95 17.81 -0.20
N ALA A 253 -41.00 18.63 -0.32
CA ALA A 253 -41.84 19.05 0.80
C ALA A 253 -42.65 17.90 1.46
N ASP A 254 -42.92 16.82 0.72
CA ASP A 254 -43.67 15.66 1.23
C ASP A 254 -42.73 14.53 1.74
N TYR A 255 -41.44 14.58 1.39
CA TYR A 255 -40.40 13.70 1.92
C TYR A 255 -39.09 14.46 2.19
N GLY A 256 -38.96 14.99 3.41
CA GLY A 256 -37.72 15.52 3.97
C GLY A 256 -36.99 14.46 4.81
N PRO A 257 -35.87 13.87 4.34
CA PRO A 257 -35.02 13.04 5.17
C PRO A 257 -34.30 13.89 6.23
N THR A 258 -34.06 13.32 7.41
CA THR A 258 -33.36 14.00 8.53
C THR A 258 -31.95 13.47 8.75
N ASP A 259 -31.63 12.26 8.26
CA ASP A 259 -30.40 11.55 8.58
C ASP A 259 -29.83 10.79 7.37
N LEU A 260 -28.52 10.57 7.41
CA LEU A 260 -27.71 9.98 6.35
C LEU A 260 -26.97 8.74 6.86
N LEU A 261 -27.27 7.57 6.30
CA LEU A 261 -26.54 6.31 6.47
C LEU A 261 -25.41 6.19 5.42
N TYR A 262 -24.21 5.81 5.83
CA TYR A 262 -23.05 5.61 4.94
C TYR A 262 -22.01 4.66 5.56
N ARG A 263 -21.02 4.23 4.78
CA ARG A 263 -19.81 3.53 5.29
C ARG A 263 -18.65 4.49 5.43
N ALA A 264 -17.97 4.48 6.57
CA ALA A 264 -16.84 5.35 6.85
C ALA A 264 -15.56 4.86 6.14
N GLY A 265 -14.80 5.80 5.56
CA GLY A 265 -13.48 5.55 4.97
C GLY A 265 -12.33 5.66 5.98
N GLY A 266 -12.36 6.69 6.85
CA GLY A 266 -11.24 7.08 7.71
C GLY A 266 -10.65 5.97 8.58
N VAL A 267 -9.33 6.04 8.80
CA VAL A 267 -8.46 4.94 9.27
C VAL A 267 -9.00 4.15 10.47
N ASP A 268 -9.46 4.81 11.52
CA ASP A 268 -9.96 4.15 12.75
C ASP A 268 -11.33 3.48 12.58
N ASP A 269 -12.08 3.88 11.55
CA ASP A 269 -13.47 3.52 11.29
C ASP A 269 -13.69 2.78 9.94
N THR A 270 -12.65 2.51 9.14
CA THR A 270 -12.79 1.98 7.78
C THR A 270 -13.71 0.76 7.71
N GLY A 271 -14.79 0.85 6.92
CA GLY A 271 -15.81 -0.18 6.74
C GLY A 271 -16.98 -0.13 7.72
N LYS A 272 -16.89 0.63 8.83
CA LYS A 272 -18.01 0.77 9.78
C LYS A 272 -19.13 1.61 9.18
N VAL A 273 -20.36 1.16 9.36
CA VAL A 273 -21.58 1.89 9.04
C VAL A 273 -21.79 2.98 10.10
N LYS A 274 -21.99 4.22 9.63
CA LYS A 274 -22.28 5.41 10.44
C LYS A 274 -23.60 6.03 10.02
N THR A 275 -24.18 6.82 10.92
CA THR A 275 -25.24 7.77 10.60
C THR A 275 -24.78 9.21 10.88
N TYR A 276 -25.42 10.19 10.23
CA TYR A 276 -25.20 11.62 10.44
C TYR A 276 -26.49 12.40 10.19
N THR A 277 -26.92 13.19 11.20
CA THR A 277 -28.09 14.07 11.08
C THR A 277 -27.78 15.25 10.15
N LEU A 278 -28.68 15.50 9.21
CA LEU A 278 -28.51 16.42 8.10
C LEU A 278 -28.62 17.88 8.53
N THR A 279 -27.77 18.71 7.92
CA THR A 279 -27.74 20.18 8.08
C THR A 279 -27.46 20.83 6.72
N ASP A 280 -27.93 22.06 6.50
CA ASP A 280 -27.65 22.82 5.27
C ASP A 280 -26.14 22.90 4.95
N GLY A 281 -25.81 22.86 3.66
CA GLY A 281 -24.43 22.76 3.17
C GLY A 281 -24.05 21.33 2.75
N ARG A 282 -22.76 20.96 2.85
CA ARG A 282 -22.24 19.68 2.34
C ARG A 282 -22.74 18.50 3.18
N ALA A 283 -23.57 17.64 2.59
CA ALA A 283 -24.11 16.42 3.21
C ALA A 283 -23.13 15.23 3.11
N PHE A 284 -22.66 14.95 1.89
CA PHE A 284 -21.81 13.81 1.56
C PHE A 284 -21.03 14.08 0.27
N LEU A 285 -19.93 13.37 0.06
CA LEU A 285 -19.18 13.37 -1.21
C LEU A 285 -19.17 11.96 -1.81
N LEU A 286 -19.89 11.78 -2.91
CA LEU A 286 -19.93 10.51 -3.64
C LEU A 286 -18.64 10.36 -4.45
N GLU A 287 -17.82 9.37 -4.11
CA GLU A 287 -16.54 9.08 -4.78
C GLU A 287 -16.61 7.68 -5.40
N PRO A 288 -16.42 7.51 -6.73
CA PRO A 288 -16.57 6.20 -7.36
C PRO A 288 -15.48 5.21 -6.88
N TRP A 289 -14.28 5.70 -6.61
CA TRP A 289 -13.23 4.97 -5.92
C TRP A 289 -12.79 5.79 -4.70
N LEU A 290 -12.72 5.16 -3.53
CA LEU A 290 -12.61 5.85 -2.24
C LEU A 290 -11.14 6.07 -1.83
N HIS A 291 -10.73 7.34 -1.71
CA HIS A 291 -9.48 7.73 -1.08
C HIS A 291 -9.64 7.73 0.45
N TRP A 292 -9.57 6.53 1.05
CA TRP A 292 -10.02 6.23 2.42
C TRP A 292 -9.33 7.01 3.55
N TRP A 293 -8.19 7.64 3.31
CA TRP A 293 -7.45 8.46 4.29
C TRP A 293 -7.90 9.93 4.34
N ASN A 294 -8.90 10.31 3.54
CA ASN A 294 -9.47 11.65 3.52
C ASN A 294 -10.59 11.86 4.59
N GLU A 295 -11.21 13.04 4.57
CA GLU A 295 -12.28 13.46 5.49
C GLU A 295 -13.47 12.49 5.57
N ASP A 296 -14.16 12.45 6.71
CA ASP A 296 -15.40 11.69 6.88
C ASP A 296 -16.57 12.20 6.00
N ARG A 297 -17.62 11.37 5.86
CA ARG A 297 -18.79 11.59 4.97
C ARG A 297 -18.43 11.63 3.47
N ARG A 298 -17.66 10.63 3.01
CA ARG A 298 -17.41 10.33 1.60
C ARG A 298 -17.39 8.83 1.32
N GLY A 299 -17.68 8.42 0.09
CA GLY A 299 -17.69 7.01 -0.34
C GLY A 299 -18.54 6.77 -1.60
N SER A 300 -18.67 5.51 -2.02
CA SER A 300 -19.40 5.14 -3.26
C SER A 300 -20.93 5.21 -3.14
N TRP A 301 -21.47 5.22 -1.93
CA TRP A 301 -22.92 5.35 -1.70
C TRP A 301 -23.24 6.05 -0.39
N CYS A 302 -24.46 6.57 -0.31
CA CYS A 302 -25.11 6.96 0.94
C CYS A 302 -26.63 6.82 0.82
N ALA A 303 -27.32 6.62 1.94
CA ALA A 303 -28.78 6.50 1.99
C ALA A 303 -29.41 7.49 2.99
N LEU A 304 -30.51 8.10 2.58
CA LEU A 304 -31.22 9.15 3.27
C LEU A 304 -32.50 8.59 3.90
N TYR A 305 -32.76 8.92 5.17
CA TYR A 305 -33.96 8.47 5.89
C TYR A 305 -34.43 9.53 6.90
N THR A 306 -35.66 9.38 7.39
CA THR A 306 -36.19 10.16 8.52
C THR A 306 -36.08 9.33 9.80
N ALA A 307 -35.38 9.82 10.83
CA ALA A 307 -35.32 9.14 12.11
C ALA A 307 -36.71 9.07 12.77
N ALA A 308 -36.99 7.98 13.48
CA ALA A 308 -38.15 7.95 14.37
C ALA A 308 -37.88 8.89 15.56
N PRO A 309 -38.88 9.63 16.07
CA PRO A 309 -38.71 10.44 17.27
C PRO A 309 -38.28 9.54 18.44
N PRO A 310 -37.39 10.02 19.33
CA PRO A 310 -36.96 9.25 20.49
C PRO A 310 -38.19 8.85 21.32
N ALA A 311 -38.24 7.59 21.76
CA ALA A 311 -39.36 7.11 22.54
C ALA A 311 -39.44 7.89 23.86
N GLU A 312 -40.59 8.52 24.13
CA GLU A 312 -40.88 9.08 25.45
C GLU A 312 -40.76 7.99 26.49
N ILE A 313 -39.76 8.10 27.36
CA ILE A 313 -39.59 7.22 28.51
C ILE A 313 -40.61 7.70 29.54
N SER A 314 -41.80 7.08 29.57
CA SER A 314 -42.72 7.19 30.70
C SER A 314 -41.99 6.64 31.92
N ILE A 315 -41.55 7.52 32.83
CA ILE A 315 -40.89 7.13 34.07
C ILE A 315 -41.97 6.79 35.11
N ASP A 316 -42.76 5.75 34.82
CA ASP A 316 -43.58 5.11 35.84
C ASP A 316 -42.64 4.49 36.87
N GLN A 317 -42.67 5.04 38.09
CA GLN A 317 -41.69 4.71 39.13
C GLN A 317 -41.84 3.23 39.56
N PRO A 318 -40.76 2.41 39.49
CA PRO A 318 -40.78 1.10 40.11
C PRO A 318 -40.71 1.26 41.63
N THR A 319 -41.81 0.97 42.32
CA THR A 319 -41.82 0.82 43.78
C THR A 319 -40.94 -0.37 44.20
N ASP A 320 -40.20 -0.23 45.29
CA ASP A 320 -39.33 -1.28 45.83
C ASP A 320 -40.01 -2.65 45.95
N ASN A 321 -39.36 -3.67 45.39
CA ASN A 321 -39.05 -4.87 46.19
C ASN A 321 -37.91 -5.71 45.60
N LYS A 322 -37.27 -6.48 46.47
CA LYS A 322 -36.23 -7.46 46.13
C LYS A 322 -36.87 -8.84 46.02
N GLU A 323 -36.39 -9.69 45.11
CA GLU A 323 -35.66 -10.91 45.48
C GLU A 323 -35.10 -11.66 44.25
N LYS A 324 -34.41 -12.79 44.48
CA LYS A 324 -33.77 -13.62 43.45
C LYS A 324 -34.72 -14.73 42.98
N SER A 325 -34.63 -15.12 41.72
CA SER A 325 -34.29 -16.52 41.34
C SER A 325 -34.29 -16.69 39.81
N SER A 326 -33.78 -17.84 39.37
CA SER A 326 -33.76 -18.29 37.98
C SER A 326 -34.80 -19.39 37.75
N ALA A 327 -35.81 -19.15 36.91
CA ALA A 327 -36.58 -20.16 36.15
C ALA A 327 -37.75 -19.50 35.38
N ASP A 328 -37.47 -18.84 34.25
CA ASP A 328 -38.51 -18.36 33.32
C ASP A 328 -38.06 -18.44 31.84
N GLU A 329 -37.18 -19.40 31.54
CA GLU A 329 -37.17 -19.99 30.20
C GLU A 329 -38.35 -20.97 30.09
N LEU A 330 -38.96 -21.08 28.91
CA LEU A 330 -40.14 -21.90 28.60
C LEU A 330 -41.48 -21.41 29.17
N LEU A 331 -41.94 -20.24 28.72
CA LEU A 331 -43.24 -20.17 28.04
C LEU A 331 -43.30 -18.99 27.05
N GLY A 332 -44.24 -19.04 26.10
CA GLY A 332 -44.20 -18.21 24.89
C GLY A 332 -44.38 -16.71 25.14
N GLY A 333 -43.28 -15.97 25.13
CA GLY A 333 -43.29 -14.50 25.07
C GLY A 333 -43.97 -14.03 23.79
N LEU A 334 -45.20 -13.52 23.91
CA LEU A 334 -45.98 -12.98 22.79
C LEU A 334 -45.15 -11.98 21.98
N ALA A 335 -45.02 -12.22 20.68
CA ALA A 335 -44.40 -11.28 19.77
C ALA A 335 -45.13 -9.94 19.85
N LYS A 336 -44.50 -8.94 20.49
CA LYS A 336 -44.97 -7.55 20.46
C LYS A 336 -45.10 -7.18 18.99
N LYS A 337 -46.32 -6.87 18.52
CA LYS A 337 -46.56 -6.46 17.14
C LYS A 337 -45.51 -5.42 16.76
N PRO A 338 -44.79 -5.58 15.63
CA PRO A 338 -43.76 -4.63 15.24
C PRO A 338 -44.39 -3.24 15.20
N ARG A 339 -43.82 -2.30 15.96
CA ARG A 339 -44.29 -0.91 16.01
C ARG A 339 -44.05 -0.33 14.63
N VAL A 340 -45.14 -0.14 13.88
CA VAL A 340 -45.07 0.35 12.50
C VAL A 340 -44.31 1.68 12.50
N ASP A 341 -43.19 1.71 11.78
CA ASP A 341 -42.40 2.92 11.59
C ASP A 341 -43.25 3.93 10.79
N PRO A 342 -43.54 5.14 11.32
CA PRO A 342 -44.32 6.13 10.60
C PRO A 342 -43.58 6.71 9.37
N HIS A 343 -42.27 6.48 9.26
CA HIS A 343 -41.43 6.95 8.17
C HIS A 343 -40.61 5.78 7.58
N PRO A 344 -41.26 4.76 6.98
CA PRO A 344 -40.58 3.52 6.55
C PRO A 344 -39.67 3.71 5.33
N ASN A 345 -39.69 4.89 4.71
CA ASN A 345 -38.94 5.19 3.50
C ASN A 345 -37.47 5.48 3.80
N MET A 346 -36.61 4.84 3.00
CA MET A 346 -35.21 5.19 2.82
C MET A 346 -34.95 5.35 1.32
N LEU A 347 -34.05 6.25 0.96
CA LEU A 347 -33.68 6.56 -0.42
C LEU A 347 -32.15 6.57 -0.55
N MET A 348 -31.58 5.69 -1.37
CA MET A 348 -30.14 5.62 -1.60
C MET A 348 -29.73 6.15 -2.97
N ILE A 349 -28.48 6.58 -3.05
CA ILE A 349 -27.76 6.78 -4.30
C ILE A 349 -26.40 6.10 -4.21
N GLY A 350 -26.00 5.39 -5.26
CA GLY A 350 -24.77 4.60 -5.29
C GLY A 350 -24.07 4.64 -6.66
N LEU A 351 -22.75 4.66 -6.66
CA LEU A 351 -21.91 4.79 -7.86
C LEU A 351 -21.41 3.42 -8.33
N LEU A 352 -21.64 3.09 -9.60
CA LEU A 352 -21.34 1.78 -10.19
C LEU A 352 -20.19 1.90 -11.19
N ARG A 353 -19.44 0.80 -11.37
CA ARG A 353 -18.34 0.63 -12.33
C ARG A 353 -17.37 1.81 -12.37
N PRO A 354 -16.58 2.03 -11.31
CA PRO A 354 -15.66 3.17 -11.21
C PRO A 354 -14.76 3.36 -12.43
N SER A 355 -14.30 2.28 -13.05
CA SER A 355 -13.42 2.33 -14.24
C SER A 355 -14.04 2.98 -15.49
N LEU A 356 -15.38 3.13 -15.55
CA LEU A 356 -16.08 3.85 -16.61
C LEU A 356 -16.14 5.37 -16.41
N TRP A 357 -15.96 5.85 -15.17
CA TRP A 357 -16.11 7.26 -14.83
C TRP A 357 -14.96 8.13 -15.35
N LYS A 358 -13.80 7.52 -15.57
CA LYS A 358 -12.64 8.12 -16.24
C LYS A 358 -12.08 7.16 -17.28
N ASP A 359 -12.04 7.61 -18.52
CA ASP A 359 -11.38 6.96 -19.64
C ASP A 359 -10.02 7.63 -19.90
N PRO A 360 -8.88 6.95 -19.65
CA PRO A 360 -7.55 7.46 -19.98
C PRO A 360 -7.33 7.73 -21.49
N GLN A 361 -8.22 7.27 -22.37
CA GLN A 361 -8.14 7.42 -23.83
C GLN A 361 -9.23 8.35 -24.40
N TRP A 362 -9.95 9.09 -23.55
CA TRP A 362 -11.04 9.97 -23.96
C TRP A 362 -10.63 10.98 -25.06
N SER A 363 -11.43 11.06 -26.12
CA SER A 363 -11.17 11.88 -27.31
C SER A 363 -12.40 12.67 -27.81
N GLY A 364 -13.40 12.88 -26.93
CA GLY A 364 -14.55 13.74 -27.23
C GLY A 364 -14.20 15.24 -27.27
N LYS A 365 -15.18 16.07 -27.64
CA LYS A 365 -15.04 17.54 -27.71
C LYS A 365 -14.81 18.19 -26.34
N ALA A 366 -15.44 17.66 -25.31
CA ALA A 366 -15.44 18.21 -23.95
C ALA A 366 -14.33 17.60 -23.08
N ALA A 367 -13.82 18.38 -22.13
CA ALA A 367 -12.87 17.89 -21.13
C ALA A 367 -13.53 16.92 -20.14
N HIS A 368 -12.75 15.95 -19.64
CA HIS A 368 -13.26 14.96 -18.68
C HIS A 368 -13.74 15.61 -17.38
N VAL A 369 -14.90 15.20 -16.88
CA VAL A 369 -15.47 15.73 -15.62
C VAL A 369 -14.67 15.31 -14.38
N SER A 370 -14.83 16.07 -13.29
CA SER A 370 -14.37 15.66 -11.96
C SER A 370 -15.10 14.39 -11.50
N LEU A 371 -14.41 13.48 -10.82
CA LEU A 371 -14.97 12.19 -10.40
C LEU A 371 -15.82 12.27 -9.12
N PRO A 372 -15.43 13.04 -8.07
CA PRO A 372 -16.29 13.21 -6.91
C PRO A 372 -17.54 14.04 -7.24
N VAL A 373 -18.69 13.53 -6.80
CA VAL A 373 -20.03 14.12 -7.00
C VAL A 373 -20.54 14.64 -5.65
N SER A 374 -20.89 15.92 -5.59
CA SER A 374 -21.27 16.59 -4.34
C SER A 374 -22.75 16.40 -4.01
N MET A 375 -23.06 16.01 -2.77
CA MET A 375 -24.40 16.12 -2.21
C MET A 375 -24.46 17.29 -1.22
N GLN A 376 -25.43 18.17 -1.41
CA GLN A 376 -25.70 19.31 -0.52
C GLN A 376 -27.15 19.27 -0.02
N ILE A 377 -27.36 19.65 1.25
CA ILE A 377 -28.70 20.02 1.73
C ILE A 377 -28.85 21.52 1.51
N GLN A 378 -30.03 21.90 1.00
CA GLN A 378 -30.46 23.29 0.87
C GLN A 378 -31.99 23.29 1.02
N ASP A 379 -32.55 24.21 1.80
CA ASP A 379 -34.00 24.28 2.06
C ASP A 379 -34.58 22.95 2.59
N GLY A 380 -33.78 22.17 3.33
CA GLY A 380 -34.14 20.82 3.80
C GLY A 380 -34.12 19.71 2.73
N VAL A 381 -33.86 20.02 1.45
CA VAL A 381 -33.83 19.04 0.35
C VAL A 381 -32.40 18.69 -0.03
N ALA A 382 -32.07 17.40 0.04
CA ALA A 382 -30.82 16.85 -0.47
C ALA A 382 -30.78 16.95 -2.01
N ARG A 383 -29.74 17.60 -2.56
CA ARG A 383 -29.49 17.72 -4.00
C ARG A 383 -28.11 17.18 -4.33
N VAL A 384 -28.03 16.29 -5.30
CA VAL A 384 -26.79 15.72 -5.84
C VAL A 384 -26.45 16.41 -7.16
N ALA A 385 -25.25 16.96 -7.29
CA ALA A 385 -24.80 17.65 -8.49
C ALA A 385 -23.83 16.77 -9.31
N PHE A 386 -24.33 16.22 -10.41
CA PHE A 386 -23.55 15.48 -11.40
C PHE A 386 -23.05 16.44 -12.50
N PRO A 387 -21.76 16.78 -12.54
CA PRO A 387 -21.23 17.68 -13.56
C PRO A 387 -21.31 17.05 -14.96
N LEU A 388 -21.53 17.88 -15.97
CA LEU A 388 -21.50 17.52 -17.40
C LEU A 388 -20.20 18.02 -18.05
N GLY A 389 -19.78 17.35 -19.12
CA GLY A 389 -18.50 17.55 -19.79
C GLY A 389 -18.26 16.40 -20.75
N GLY A 390 -17.08 15.77 -20.70
CA GLY A 390 -16.77 14.52 -21.41
C GLY A 390 -16.75 13.29 -20.50
N GLY A 391 -17.33 12.17 -20.94
CA GLY A 391 -17.21 10.86 -20.29
C GLY A 391 -18.45 9.95 -20.33
N ARG A 392 -18.47 8.99 -19.39
CA ARG A 392 -19.55 8.05 -19.10
C ARG A 392 -19.69 7.92 -17.58
N ARG A 393 -20.87 7.57 -17.06
CA ARG A 393 -21.07 7.14 -15.66
C ARG A 393 -22.03 5.94 -15.62
N GLN A 394 -21.95 5.18 -14.54
CA GLN A 394 -23.02 4.29 -14.12
C GLN A 394 -23.29 4.52 -12.63
N TRP A 395 -24.56 4.54 -12.24
CA TRP A 395 -25.01 4.77 -10.87
C TRP A 395 -26.41 4.20 -10.69
N LEU A 396 -26.92 4.16 -9.45
CA LEU A 396 -28.29 3.77 -9.16
C LEU A 396 -28.97 4.73 -8.19
N LEU A 397 -30.29 4.78 -8.28
CA LEU A 397 -31.19 5.25 -7.22
C LEU A 397 -31.89 4.03 -6.64
N GLY A 398 -32.09 3.97 -5.33
CA GLY A 398 -32.77 2.82 -4.70
C GLY A 398 -33.70 3.20 -3.57
N ALA A 399 -34.72 2.37 -3.36
CA ALA A 399 -35.64 2.41 -2.22
C ALA A 399 -35.44 1.15 -1.34
N PRO A 400 -34.26 0.99 -0.71
CA PRO A 400 -33.96 -0.14 0.17
C PRO A 400 -34.86 -0.12 1.40
N GLU A 401 -34.98 -1.26 2.08
CA GLU A 401 -35.75 -1.34 3.31
C GLU A 401 -35.01 -0.67 4.47
N LYS A 402 -35.68 0.29 5.12
CA LYS A 402 -35.11 1.07 6.22
C LYS A 402 -34.73 0.19 7.42
N ALA A 403 -35.56 -0.80 7.77
CA ALA A 403 -35.37 -1.62 8.97
C ALA A 403 -34.11 -2.51 8.88
N THR A 404 -33.95 -3.24 7.78
CA THR A 404 -32.76 -4.05 7.45
C THR A 404 -31.51 -3.18 7.29
N SER A 405 -31.63 -2.04 6.60
CA SER A 405 -30.51 -1.10 6.37
C SER A 405 -29.93 -0.52 7.67
N LEU A 406 -30.78 -0.26 8.67
CA LEU A 406 -30.37 0.34 9.95
C LEU A 406 -30.01 -0.69 11.03
N ALA A 407 -30.33 -1.98 10.86
CA ALA A 407 -30.16 -3.01 11.89
C ALA A 407 -28.72 -3.07 12.45
N VAL A 408 -27.72 -2.98 11.58
CA VAL A 408 -26.29 -2.98 11.92
C VAL A 408 -25.87 -1.85 12.90
N LEU A 409 -26.63 -0.75 13.01
CA LEU A 409 -26.33 0.32 13.97
C LEU A 409 -26.57 -0.10 15.43
N ALA A 410 -27.41 -1.11 15.68
CA ALA A 410 -27.62 -1.68 17.00
C ALA A 410 -26.48 -2.62 17.44
N GLU A 411 -25.62 -3.05 16.51
CA GLU A 411 -24.51 -3.95 16.79
C GLU A 411 -23.28 -3.21 17.36
N LYS A 412 -22.47 -3.96 18.13
CA LYS A 412 -21.14 -3.50 18.56
C LYS A 412 -20.13 -3.47 17.42
N ASN A 413 -20.23 -4.40 16.46
CA ASN A 413 -19.36 -4.46 15.28
C ASN A 413 -20.08 -3.95 14.03
N ARG A 414 -20.17 -2.63 13.88
CA ARG A 414 -20.94 -1.98 12.80
C ARG A 414 -20.37 -2.14 11.38
N LYS A 415 -19.48 -3.11 11.12
CA LYS A 415 -18.84 -3.27 9.80
C LYS A 415 -19.71 -4.01 8.78
N ALA A 416 -20.67 -4.81 9.22
CA ALA A 416 -21.46 -5.66 8.34
C ALA A 416 -22.16 -4.87 7.22
N ALA A 417 -22.12 -5.40 5.99
CA ALA A 417 -22.63 -4.70 4.81
C ALA A 417 -24.16 -4.54 4.87
N PRO A 418 -24.70 -3.30 4.97
CA PRO A 418 -26.13 -3.08 5.00
C PRO A 418 -26.73 -3.25 3.59
N GLU A 419 -28.06 -3.36 3.48
CA GLU A 419 -28.77 -3.52 2.20
C GLU A 419 -28.31 -2.55 1.08
N PRO A 420 -28.04 -1.25 1.32
CA PRO A 420 -27.54 -0.35 0.29
C PRO A 420 -26.16 -0.75 -0.27
N GLN A 421 -25.28 -1.33 0.55
CA GLN A 421 -24.00 -1.88 0.07
C GLN A 421 -24.24 -3.15 -0.74
N ARG A 422 -25.13 -4.05 -0.28
CA ARG A 422 -25.43 -5.31 -0.99
C ARG A 422 -26.00 -5.05 -2.38
N LEU A 423 -26.84 -4.02 -2.52
CA LEU A 423 -27.32 -3.53 -3.83
C LEU A 423 -26.19 -2.97 -4.71
N LEU A 424 -25.21 -2.26 -4.12
CA LEU A 424 -24.03 -1.79 -4.84
C LEU A 424 -23.15 -2.96 -5.34
N ILE A 425 -22.99 -4.00 -4.52
CA ILE A 425 -22.22 -5.18 -4.89
C ILE A 425 -22.92 -5.90 -6.05
N LYS A 426 -24.20 -6.26 -5.87
CA LYS A 426 -25.00 -6.97 -6.88
C LYS A 426 -25.01 -6.24 -8.23
N HIS A 427 -25.30 -4.94 -8.25
CA HIS A 427 -25.48 -4.20 -9.50
C HIS A 427 -24.20 -3.52 -10.03
N GLY A 428 -23.10 -3.58 -9.28
CA GLY A 428 -21.87 -2.81 -9.55
C GLY A 428 -20.60 -3.63 -9.45
N ASP A 429 -20.27 -4.13 -8.26
CA ASP A 429 -19.00 -4.84 -8.07
C ASP A 429 -19.05 -6.24 -8.71
N PHE A 430 -20.05 -7.07 -8.39
CA PHE A 430 -20.14 -8.48 -8.79
C PHE A 430 -21.58 -8.93 -9.17
N PRO A 431 -22.14 -8.50 -10.31
CA PRO A 431 -23.35 -9.13 -10.86
C PRO A 431 -23.06 -10.54 -11.36
N LEU A 432 -23.97 -11.49 -11.13
CA LEU A 432 -23.80 -12.88 -11.58
C LEU A 432 -23.70 -12.99 -13.11
N ASP A 433 -24.31 -12.07 -13.88
CA ASP A 433 -24.20 -12.06 -15.35
C ASP A 433 -22.74 -11.88 -15.85
N GLU A 434 -21.89 -11.23 -15.07
CA GLU A 434 -20.45 -11.15 -15.34
C GLU A 434 -19.71 -12.36 -14.75
N VAL A 435 -19.96 -12.69 -13.48
CA VAL A 435 -19.19 -13.71 -12.75
C VAL A 435 -19.38 -15.11 -13.35
N LYS A 436 -20.54 -15.42 -13.95
CA LYS A 436 -20.77 -16.68 -14.67
C LYS A 436 -19.92 -16.84 -15.93
N ASP A 437 -19.44 -15.74 -16.52
CA ASP A 437 -18.62 -15.74 -17.74
C ASP A 437 -17.10 -15.78 -17.40
N TYR A 438 -16.74 -15.81 -16.11
CA TYR A 438 -15.37 -16.05 -15.65
C TYR A 438 -14.97 -17.54 -15.78
N VAL A 439 -13.70 -17.81 -16.12
CA VAL A 439 -13.16 -19.17 -16.25
C VAL A 439 -12.82 -19.75 -14.86
N LEU A 440 -13.87 -20.16 -14.12
CA LEU A 440 -13.75 -20.74 -12.78
C LEU A 440 -13.52 -22.27 -12.78
N THR A 441 -13.36 -22.87 -13.96
CA THR A 441 -12.92 -24.27 -14.15
C THR A 441 -12.26 -24.39 -15.53
N TRP A 442 -11.09 -25.01 -15.59
CA TRP A 442 -10.27 -25.20 -16.79
C TRP A 442 -9.49 -26.51 -16.70
N GLU A 443 -9.11 -27.10 -17.83
CA GLU A 443 -8.15 -28.22 -17.85
C GLU A 443 -6.74 -27.72 -17.53
N GLY A 444 -6.02 -28.38 -16.61
CA GLY A 444 -4.73 -27.88 -16.16
C GLY A 444 -3.95 -28.84 -15.25
N ASP A 445 -2.77 -28.40 -14.86
CA ASP A 445 -1.79 -29.15 -14.06
C ASP A 445 -2.08 -29.10 -12.55
N HIS A 446 -3.36 -29.26 -12.19
CA HIS A 446 -3.94 -29.02 -10.86
C HIS A 446 -3.39 -29.87 -9.70
N GLN A 447 -2.44 -30.76 -9.98
CA GLN A 447 -1.80 -31.66 -9.02
C GLN A 447 -0.31 -31.31 -8.76
N GLN A 448 0.26 -30.31 -9.44
CA GLN A 448 1.66 -29.92 -9.30
C GLN A 448 1.85 -28.82 -8.24
N TYR A 449 1.59 -29.16 -6.98
CA TYR A 449 1.70 -28.25 -5.84
C TYR A 449 2.56 -28.88 -4.72
N PRO A 450 3.26 -28.09 -3.89
CA PRO A 450 3.40 -26.62 -3.96
C PRO A 450 4.22 -26.17 -5.19
N ARG A 451 4.11 -24.88 -5.54
CA ARG A 451 4.75 -24.31 -6.73
C ARG A 451 5.20 -22.84 -6.63
N LEU A 452 4.79 -22.05 -5.62
CA LEU A 452 5.09 -20.61 -5.57
C LEU A 452 6.55 -20.34 -5.18
N LEU A 453 6.95 -20.85 -4.02
CA LEU A 453 8.27 -20.59 -3.43
C LEU A 453 9.13 -21.85 -3.35
N ILE A 454 8.48 -22.99 -3.08
CA ILE A 454 9.04 -24.34 -3.08
C ILE A 454 8.26 -25.16 -4.11
N GLY A 455 8.96 -25.88 -4.99
CA GLY A 455 8.31 -26.76 -5.96
C GLY A 455 8.06 -28.15 -5.38
N LYS A 456 7.05 -28.84 -5.88
CA LYS A 456 6.77 -30.25 -5.57
C LYS A 456 8.00 -31.16 -5.73
N ASP A 457 8.82 -30.93 -6.75
CA ASP A 457 10.06 -31.66 -7.00
C ASP A 457 11.21 -31.32 -6.03
N ASP A 458 11.15 -30.17 -5.33
CA ASP A 458 12.10 -29.82 -4.28
C ASP A 458 11.81 -30.59 -2.97
N LEU A 459 10.56 -31.05 -2.76
CA LEU A 459 10.11 -31.65 -1.49
C LEU A 459 10.92 -32.87 -1.00
N PRO A 460 11.39 -33.82 -1.84
CA PRO A 460 12.18 -34.94 -1.36
C PRO A 460 13.53 -34.51 -0.78
N ALA A 461 14.17 -33.51 -1.37
CA ALA A 461 15.43 -32.95 -0.87
C ALA A 461 15.20 -32.09 0.38
N LEU A 462 14.11 -31.30 0.39
CA LEU A 462 13.70 -30.50 1.55
C LEU A 462 13.45 -31.39 2.77
N ARG A 463 12.67 -32.48 2.61
CA ARG A 463 12.40 -33.49 3.66
C ARG A 463 13.66 -34.11 4.25
N GLN A 464 14.69 -34.32 3.44
CA GLN A 464 16.00 -34.83 3.91
C GLN A 464 16.85 -33.79 4.64
N SER A 465 16.59 -32.49 4.42
CA SER A 465 17.31 -31.38 5.07
C SER A 465 16.65 -30.88 6.37
N LEU A 466 15.36 -31.15 6.57
CA LEU A 466 14.60 -30.75 7.75
C LEU A 466 14.59 -31.84 8.82
N VAL A 467 14.43 -31.43 10.07
CA VAL A 467 14.26 -32.33 11.23
C VAL A 467 12.94 -31.99 11.91
N SER A 468 12.04 -32.97 12.00
CA SER A 468 10.76 -32.87 12.72
C SER A 468 10.97 -32.92 14.23
N ASP A 469 10.37 -32.00 15.00
CA ASP A 469 10.31 -32.10 16.46
C ASP A 469 8.95 -32.68 16.90
N PRO A 470 8.91 -33.88 17.53
CA PRO A 470 7.68 -34.44 18.10
C PRO A 470 6.95 -33.53 19.11
N ARG A 471 7.57 -32.50 19.67
CA ARG A 471 6.91 -31.46 20.48
C ARG A 471 6.14 -30.49 19.60
N GLU A 472 6.81 -29.79 18.70
CA GLU A 472 6.17 -28.86 17.76
C GLU A 472 5.11 -29.56 16.91
N ARG A 473 5.38 -30.80 16.45
CA ARG A 473 4.37 -31.56 15.71
C ARG A 473 3.08 -31.76 16.50
N ARG A 474 3.15 -32.12 17.79
CA ARG A 474 1.95 -32.24 18.66
C ARG A 474 1.29 -30.89 18.90
N ARG A 475 2.10 -29.84 19.13
CA ARG A 475 1.63 -28.46 19.31
C ARG A 475 0.75 -28.05 18.11
N TRP A 476 1.24 -28.21 16.89
CA TRP A 476 0.50 -27.85 15.67
C TRP A 476 -0.60 -28.85 15.28
N GLU A 477 -0.45 -30.15 15.57
CA GLU A 477 -1.50 -31.17 15.38
C GLU A 477 -2.70 -31.02 16.33
N ARG A 478 -2.52 -30.40 17.51
CA ARG A 478 -3.53 -30.45 18.60
C ARG A 478 -3.77 -29.13 19.31
N GLU A 479 -2.71 -28.47 19.81
CA GLU A 479 -2.78 -27.46 20.87
C GLU A 479 -2.90 -26.02 20.34
N GLN A 480 -2.18 -25.69 19.26
CA GLN A 480 -2.03 -24.34 18.72
C GLN A 480 -2.77 -24.20 17.38
N PRO A 481 -3.60 -23.15 17.18
CA PRO A 481 -4.15 -22.81 15.86
C PRO A 481 -3.09 -22.18 14.95
N ILE A 482 -3.17 -22.51 13.66
CA ILE A 482 -2.42 -21.85 12.59
C ILE A 482 -3.01 -20.45 12.39
N ASP A 483 -2.16 -19.43 12.48
CA ASP A 483 -2.49 -18.02 12.27
C ASP A 483 -1.49 -17.37 11.30
N LYS A 484 -1.91 -16.27 10.64
CA LYS A 484 -1.11 -15.53 9.66
C LYS A 484 0.22 -14.99 10.21
N TYR A 485 0.34 -14.81 11.52
CA TYR A 485 1.59 -14.41 12.18
C TYR A 485 2.48 -15.59 12.60
N ASN A 486 1.97 -16.83 12.63
CA ASN A 486 2.72 -18.02 13.11
C ASN A 486 2.94 -19.14 12.06
N ILE A 487 2.27 -19.05 10.91
CA ILE A 487 2.25 -19.99 9.77
C ILE A 487 3.60 -20.61 9.33
N GLY A 488 4.74 -19.97 9.62
CA GLY A 488 6.07 -20.53 9.30
C GLY A 488 6.35 -21.87 10.00
N ASP A 489 6.09 -21.96 11.30
CA ASP A 489 6.34 -23.18 12.10
C ASP A 489 5.51 -24.40 11.65
N PRO A 490 4.16 -24.33 11.50
CA PRO A 490 3.38 -25.47 11.07
C PRO A 490 3.67 -25.89 9.62
N LEU A 491 4.03 -24.98 8.72
CA LEU A 491 4.46 -25.37 7.37
C LEU A 491 5.83 -26.07 7.39
N LYS A 492 6.80 -25.54 8.13
CA LYS A 492 8.12 -26.14 8.33
C LYS A 492 8.02 -27.54 8.94
N GLU A 493 7.21 -27.72 9.97
CA GLU A 493 6.97 -29.03 10.61
C GLU A 493 6.13 -29.98 9.73
N TYR A 494 5.18 -29.48 8.92
CA TYR A 494 4.50 -30.29 7.90
C TYR A 494 5.47 -30.81 6.84
N TYR A 495 6.31 -29.93 6.29
CA TYR A 495 7.31 -30.32 5.29
C TYR A 495 8.39 -31.24 5.88
N ALA A 496 8.71 -31.13 7.18
CA ALA A 496 9.64 -32.02 7.88
C ALA A 496 9.05 -33.41 8.19
N SER A 497 7.80 -33.47 8.69
CA SER A 497 7.20 -34.70 9.21
C SER A 497 6.35 -35.48 8.22
N GLY A 498 5.75 -34.81 7.22
CA GLY A 498 4.71 -35.38 6.38
C GLY A 498 3.42 -35.76 7.13
N SER A 499 3.15 -35.20 8.31
CA SER A 499 1.98 -35.58 9.13
C SER A 499 0.66 -35.25 8.42
N ALA A 500 -0.15 -36.28 8.17
CA ALA A 500 -1.49 -36.15 7.60
C ALA A 500 -2.41 -35.26 8.46
N ILE A 501 -2.36 -35.40 9.79
CA ILE A 501 -3.17 -34.60 10.74
C ILE A 501 -2.84 -33.10 10.62
N LEU A 502 -1.56 -32.76 10.38
CA LEU A 502 -1.15 -31.39 10.16
C LEU A 502 -1.50 -30.90 8.75
N GLY A 503 -1.46 -31.78 7.74
CA GLY A 503 -2.00 -31.53 6.40
C GLY A 503 -3.50 -31.20 6.42
N ASP A 504 -4.31 -31.97 7.16
CA ASP A 504 -5.74 -31.73 7.33
C ASP A 504 -6.01 -30.37 7.99
N ARG A 505 -5.19 -29.98 8.98
CA ARG A 505 -5.24 -28.63 9.59
C ARG A 505 -4.87 -27.52 8.61
N ILE A 506 -3.87 -27.73 7.75
CA ILE A 506 -3.48 -26.80 6.68
C ILE A 506 -4.63 -26.63 5.66
N VAL A 507 -5.28 -27.73 5.25
CA VAL A 507 -6.45 -27.70 4.35
C VAL A 507 -7.63 -26.98 5.00
N SER A 508 -7.98 -27.31 6.25
CA SER A 508 -9.08 -26.67 6.98
C SER A 508 -8.85 -25.16 7.21
N ARG A 509 -7.62 -24.76 7.54
CA ARG A 509 -7.23 -23.35 7.67
C ARG A 509 -7.26 -22.61 6.34
N THR A 510 -6.88 -23.28 5.25
CA THR A 510 -6.96 -22.73 3.89
C THR A 510 -8.41 -22.49 3.48
N ASP A 511 -9.32 -23.41 3.78
CA ASP A 511 -10.74 -23.23 3.46
C ASP A 511 -11.32 -22.04 4.23
N GLU A 512 -11.13 -21.99 5.56
CA GLU A 512 -11.57 -20.86 6.41
C GLU A 512 -11.08 -19.50 5.85
N TRP A 513 -9.81 -19.42 5.47
CA TRP A 513 -9.22 -18.18 4.96
C TRP A 513 -9.62 -17.86 3.52
N LEU A 514 -9.84 -18.85 2.65
CA LEU A 514 -10.35 -18.63 1.30
C LEU A 514 -11.83 -18.21 1.32
N GLN A 515 -12.67 -18.78 2.20
CA GLN A 515 -14.01 -18.25 2.44
C GLN A 515 -13.90 -16.78 2.87
N SER A 516 -13.05 -16.44 3.85
CA SER A 516 -13.01 -15.08 4.38
C SER A 516 -12.50 -14.03 3.38
N VAL A 517 -11.45 -14.32 2.59
CA VAL A 517 -10.92 -13.35 1.60
C VAL A 517 -11.73 -13.26 0.29
N VAL A 518 -12.66 -14.20 0.04
CA VAL A 518 -13.50 -14.21 -1.19
C VAL A 518 -14.97 -13.88 -0.90
N LEU A 519 -15.55 -14.43 0.17
CA LEU A 519 -16.90 -14.11 0.62
C LEU A 519 -16.86 -12.82 1.47
N ASP A 520 -16.43 -12.91 2.74
CA ASP A 520 -16.56 -11.82 3.71
C ASP A 520 -15.97 -10.50 3.22
N ASP A 521 -14.79 -10.52 2.59
CA ASP A 521 -14.03 -9.32 2.24
C ASP A 521 -14.35 -8.76 0.83
N LEU A 522 -14.94 -9.56 -0.07
CA LEU A 522 -15.17 -9.19 -1.48
C LEU A 522 -16.61 -9.34 -1.99
N LEU A 523 -17.23 -10.51 -1.88
CA LEU A 523 -18.63 -10.73 -2.33
C LEU A 523 -19.67 -10.23 -1.33
N GLU A 524 -19.32 -10.16 -0.05
CA GLU A 524 -20.19 -9.62 1.00
C GLU A 524 -19.67 -8.28 1.54
N GLN A 525 -18.35 -8.06 1.46
CA GLN A 525 -17.64 -6.85 1.90
C GLN A 525 -17.93 -6.43 3.35
N HIS A 526 -18.17 -7.38 4.25
CA HIS A 526 -18.25 -7.16 5.70
C HIS A 526 -17.00 -6.48 6.26
N GLY A 527 -15.81 -6.65 5.66
CA GLY A 527 -14.56 -6.01 6.12
C GLY A 527 -14.23 -4.65 5.46
N ARG A 528 -14.79 -4.35 4.29
CA ARG A 528 -14.32 -3.29 3.36
C ARG A 528 -15.31 -2.12 3.22
N VAL A 529 -15.07 -1.26 2.24
CA VAL A 529 -16.00 -0.20 1.81
C VAL A 529 -16.35 -0.38 0.32
N THR A 530 -15.30 -0.46 -0.52
CA THR A 530 -15.33 -0.79 -1.94
C THR A 530 -14.09 -1.60 -2.32
N LEU A 531 -14.05 -2.12 -3.55
CA LEU A 531 -12.87 -2.79 -4.14
C LEU A 531 -11.61 -1.92 -4.08
N GLY A 532 -10.44 -2.55 -3.95
CA GLY A 532 -9.14 -1.89 -3.94
C GLY A 532 -8.78 -1.06 -2.70
N VAL A 533 -9.74 -0.80 -1.80
CA VAL A 533 -9.52 0.03 -0.61
C VAL A 533 -8.55 -0.63 0.37
N ALA A 534 -7.55 0.15 0.80
CA ALA A 534 -6.49 -0.24 1.73
C ALA A 534 -5.87 -1.61 1.40
N PRO A 535 -5.16 -1.76 0.26
CA PRO A 535 -4.65 -3.05 -0.17
C PRO A 535 -3.58 -3.57 0.79
N HIS A 536 -2.78 -2.72 1.43
CA HIS A 536 -1.88 -3.13 2.54
C HIS A 536 -2.63 -3.88 3.66
N ASN A 537 -3.86 -3.46 4.00
CA ASN A 537 -4.73 -4.15 4.96
C ASN A 537 -5.42 -5.41 4.39
N GLN A 538 -5.34 -5.65 3.08
CA GLN A 538 -5.69 -6.93 2.47
C GLN A 538 -4.48 -7.88 2.53
N ALA A 539 -3.27 -7.37 2.29
CA ALA A 539 -2.02 -8.13 2.21
C ALA A 539 -1.72 -8.95 3.48
N VAL A 540 -2.10 -8.42 4.65
CA VAL A 540 -1.94 -9.04 5.97
C VAL A 540 -2.63 -10.39 6.09
N LEU A 541 -3.69 -10.67 5.30
CA LEU A 541 -4.33 -11.99 5.24
C LEU A 541 -4.21 -12.63 3.85
N LEU A 542 -4.44 -11.88 2.77
CA LEU A 542 -4.46 -12.40 1.40
C LEU A 542 -3.17 -13.12 1.00
N LEU A 543 -2.00 -12.53 1.26
CA LEU A 543 -0.72 -13.17 0.90
C LEU A 543 -0.43 -14.43 1.73
N PRO A 544 -0.61 -14.44 3.07
CA PRO A 544 -0.65 -15.68 3.85
C PRO A 544 -1.65 -16.74 3.34
N THR A 545 -2.85 -16.35 2.90
CA THR A 545 -3.83 -17.28 2.32
C THR A 545 -3.33 -17.92 1.03
N LEU A 546 -2.75 -17.14 0.11
CA LEU A 546 -2.17 -17.66 -1.14
C LEU A 546 -0.98 -18.61 -0.88
N ASN A 547 -0.11 -18.25 0.08
CA ASN A 547 1.04 -19.06 0.48
C ASN A 547 0.63 -20.36 1.21
N LEU A 548 -0.45 -20.33 2.00
CA LEU A 548 -1.02 -21.52 2.62
C LEU A 548 -1.74 -22.41 1.58
N ALA A 549 -2.48 -21.81 0.65
CA ALA A 549 -3.17 -22.51 -0.43
C ALA A 549 -2.22 -23.30 -1.34
N ASP A 550 -1.03 -22.76 -1.65
CA ASP A 550 0.03 -23.47 -2.36
C ASP A 550 0.44 -24.77 -1.64
N SER A 551 0.52 -24.73 -0.31
CA SER A 551 0.78 -25.91 0.53
C SER A 551 -0.40 -26.88 0.52
N ALA A 552 -1.62 -26.37 0.78
CA ALA A 552 -2.85 -27.17 0.87
C ALA A 552 -3.19 -27.90 -0.43
N LEU A 553 -2.97 -27.28 -1.60
CA LEU A 553 -3.14 -27.93 -2.89
C LEU A 553 -2.13 -29.08 -3.11
N GLY A 554 -1.03 -29.12 -2.35
CA GLY A 554 -0.07 -30.23 -2.31
C GLY A 554 -0.42 -31.34 -1.29
N VAL A 555 -1.44 -31.16 -0.43
CA VAL A 555 -1.82 -32.15 0.60
C VAL A 555 -2.60 -33.32 -0.02
N GLU A 556 -2.20 -34.54 0.32
CA GLU A 556 -2.76 -35.79 -0.23
C GLU A 556 -4.22 -36.05 0.17
N SER A 557 -4.68 -35.52 1.32
CA SER A 557 -6.06 -35.64 1.80
C SER A 557 -7.04 -34.59 1.25
N LEU A 558 -6.57 -33.61 0.44
CA LEU A 558 -7.45 -32.59 -0.14
C LEU A 558 -8.39 -33.21 -1.18
N THR A 559 -9.71 -33.22 -0.89
CA THR A 559 -10.72 -33.84 -1.77
C THR A 559 -10.83 -33.13 -3.13
N PRO A 560 -11.29 -33.82 -4.20
CA PRO A 560 -11.49 -33.21 -5.51
C PRO A 560 -12.43 -31.99 -5.49
N GLU A 561 -13.45 -32.01 -4.64
CA GLU A 561 -14.49 -30.98 -4.53
C GLU A 561 -13.90 -29.71 -3.88
N LEU A 562 -13.16 -29.86 -2.78
CA LEU A 562 -12.45 -28.75 -2.14
C LEU A 562 -11.36 -28.20 -3.06
N ARG A 563 -10.61 -29.07 -3.77
CA ARG A 563 -9.62 -28.65 -4.77
C ARG A 563 -10.28 -27.81 -5.88
N LYS A 564 -11.45 -28.21 -6.39
CA LYS A 564 -12.20 -27.44 -7.38
C LYS A 564 -12.67 -26.09 -6.83
N ARG A 565 -13.19 -26.03 -5.60
CA ARG A 565 -13.60 -24.77 -4.95
C ARG A 565 -12.41 -23.84 -4.73
N PHE A 566 -11.29 -24.35 -4.21
CA PHE A 566 -10.07 -23.55 -4.00
C PHE A 566 -9.57 -22.95 -5.32
N LEU A 567 -9.46 -23.75 -6.39
CA LEU A 567 -9.00 -23.26 -7.70
C LEU A 567 -9.97 -22.22 -8.30
N ALA A 568 -11.28 -22.37 -8.11
CA ALA A 568 -12.27 -21.38 -8.53
C ALA A 568 -12.17 -20.07 -7.73
N GLN A 569 -12.06 -20.16 -6.40
CA GLN A 569 -11.89 -18.99 -5.51
C GLN A 569 -10.58 -18.23 -5.81
N LEU A 570 -9.49 -18.95 -6.06
CA LEU A 570 -8.21 -18.37 -6.49
C LEU A 570 -8.31 -17.73 -7.88
N ALA A 571 -9.03 -18.35 -8.84
CA ALA A 571 -9.25 -17.77 -10.16
C ALA A 571 -10.09 -16.49 -10.07
N PHE A 572 -11.16 -16.48 -9.25
CA PHE A 572 -11.98 -15.29 -8.97
C PHE A 572 -11.13 -14.15 -8.41
N LEU A 573 -10.28 -14.39 -7.40
CA LEU A 573 -9.32 -13.39 -6.90
C LEU A 573 -8.45 -12.82 -8.04
N GLY A 574 -8.03 -13.67 -8.99
CA GLY A 574 -7.31 -13.26 -10.20
C GLY A 574 -8.08 -12.28 -11.08
N TYR A 575 -9.38 -12.52 -11.31
CA TYR A 575 -10.25 -11.55 -11.99
C TYR A 575 -10.39 -10.24 -11.18
N VAL A 576 -10.62 -10.32 -9.87
CA VAL A 576 -10.84 -9.15 -9.00
C VAL A 576 -9.65 -8.19 -9.01
N VAL A 577 -8.44 -8.67 -8.71
CA VAL A 577 -7.26 -7.78 -8.58
C VAL A 577 -6.76 -7.25 -9.92
N ASN A 578 -7.23 -7.80 -11.05
CA ASN A 578 -6.90 -7.32 -12.39
C ASN A 578 -7.93 -6.34 -12.98
N ARG A 579 -9.10 -6.15 -12.36
CA ARG A 579 -10.08 -5.15 -12.80
C ARG A 579 -9.58 -3.72 -12.55
N ALA A 580 -9.81 -2.84 -13.52
CA ALA A 580 -9.54 -1.42 -13.39
C ALA A 580 -10.39 -0.71 -12.33
N ASP A 581 -11.48 -1.34 -11.86
CA ASP A 581 -12.26 -0.89 -10.68
C ASP A 581 -11.47 -1.05 -9.36
N TYR A 582 -10.52 -1.99 -9.30
CA TYR A 582 -9.77 -2.31 -8.09
C TYR A 582 -8.55 -1.38 -7.92
N TRP A 583 -7.66 -1.31 -8.91
CA TRP A 583 -6.51 -0.38 -8.89
C TRP A 583 -6.15 0.09 -10.30
N SER A 584 -6.02 1.40 -10.49
CA SER A 584 -5.82 2.04 -11.79
C SER A 584 -5.23 3.45 -11.58
N PRO A 585 -3.91 3.59 -11.39
CA PRO A 585 -3.26 4.88 -11.14
C PRO A 585 -3.50 5.93 -12.25
N GLU A 586 -3.66 5.51 -13.50
CA GLU A 586 -4.00 6.37 -14.63
C GLU A 586 -5.41 6.98 -14.50
N ARG A 587 -6.35 6.28 -13.84
CA ARG A 587 -7.64 6.83 -13.40
C ARG A 587 -7.53 7.64 -12.11
N GLY A 588 -6.48 7.45 -11.32
CA GLY A 588 -6.31 8.02 -9.99
C GLY A 588 -6.85 7.12 -8.88
N PHE A 589 -7.09 5.85 -9.21
CA PHE A 589 -7.52 4.80 -8.28
C PHE A 589 -6.26 4.17 -7.68
N SER A 590 -5.62 4.96 -6.83
CA SER A 590 -4.32 4.67 -6.23
C SER A 590 -4.12 5.49 -4.95
N ALA A 591 -3.26 4.99 -4.07
CA ALA A 591 -2.80 5.67 -2.86
C ALA A 591 -1.27 5.83 -2.89
N ASN A 592 -0.62 5.72 -1.74
CA ASN A 592 0.83 5.82 -1.59
C ASN A 592 1.59 4.83 -2.51
N PRO A 593 2.84 5.13 -2.91
CA PRO A 593 3.52 4.41 -3.99
C PRO A 593 3.61 2.89 -3.75
N ASN A 594 4.10 2.46 -2.58
CA ASN A 594 4.18 1.06 -2.14
C ASN A 594 2.90 0.24 -2.35
N MET A 595 1.72 0.83 -2.24
CA MET A 595 0.45 0.12 -2.39
C MET A 595 0.20 -0.34 -3.84
N THR A 596 0.78 0.37 -4.82
CA THR A 596 0.80 -0.10 -6.21
C THR A 596 1.69 -1.33 -6.36
N THR A 597 2.81 -1.38 -5.63
CA THR A 597 3.70 -2.55 -5.55
C THR A 597 2.96 -3.75 -4.94
N THR A 598 2.20 -3.53 -3.85
CA THR A 598 1.36 -4.55 -3.20
C THR A 598 0.33 -5.15 -4.16
N VAL A 599 -0.42 -4.31 -4.90
CA VAL A 599 -1.45 -4.82 -5.84
C VAL A 599 -0.81 -5.53 -7.04
N ALA A 600 0.32 -5.03 -7.55
CA ALA A 600 1.06 -5.71 -8.61
C ALA A 600 1.58 -7.09 -8.16
N GLN A 601 2.00 -7.23 -6.90
CA GLN A 601 2.36 -8.52 -6.29
C GLN A 601 1.16 -9.48 -6.21
N TYR A 602 -0.07 -9.01 -5.97
CA TYR A 602 -1.26 -9.90 -6.04
C TYR A 602 -1.45 -10.52 -7.42
N LYS A 603 -1.36 -9.69 -8.47
CA LYS A 603 -1.50 -10.13 -9.86
C LYS A 603 -0.49 -11.23 -10.20
N VAL A 604 0.77 -11.04 -9.81
CA VAL A 604 1.85 -12.01 -10.05
C VAL A 604 1.70 -13.27 -9.19
N THR A 605 1.34 -13.14 -7.90
CA THR A 605 1.18 -14.29 -6.99
C THR A 605 0.06 -15.22 -7.48
N ILE A 606 -1.13 -14.68 -7.74
CA ILE A 606 -2.29 -15.49 -8.14
C ILE A 606 -2.06 -16.16 -9.50
N ALA A 607 -1.47 -15.42 -10.46
CA ALA A 607 -1.06 -15.99 -11.73
C ALA A 607 -0.05 -17.14 -11.57
N SER A 608 0.96 -16.96 -10.71
CA SER A 608 2.03 -17.96 -10.49
C SER A 608 1.53 -19.19 -9.73
N LEU A 609 0.44 -19.05 -8.95
CA LEU A 609 -0.27 -20.14 -8.30
C LEU A 609 -1.15 -20.93 -9.29
N LEU A 610 -1.66 -20.28 -10.34
CA LEU A 610 -2.56 -20.85 -11.34
C LEU A 610 -1.97 -20.80 -12.79
N PRO A 611 -0.74 -21.26 -13.05
CA PRO A 611 -0.05 -20.94 -14.31
C PRO A 611 -0.66 -21.58 -15.58
N SER A 612 -1.53 -22.58 -15.41
CA SER A 612 -2.33 -23.18 -16.50
C SER A 612 -3.67 -22.49 -16.76
N HIS A 613 -4.07 -21.48 -15.97
CA HIS A 613 -5.29 -20.71 -16.21
C HIS A 613 -5.14 -19.80 -17.46
N PRO A 614 -6.12 -19.71 -18.37
CA PRO A 614 -5.97 -19.00 -19.65
C PRO A 614 -5.50 -17.53 -19.56
N LEU A 615 -5.86 -16.82 -18.49
CA LEU A 615 -5.47 -15.42 -18.27
C LEU A 615 -4.23 -15.23 -17.39
N ALA A 616 -3.66 -16.29 -16.81
CA ALA A 616 -2.56 -16.16 -15.85
C ALA A 616 -1.32 -15.47 -16.46
N ARG A 617 -1.02 -15.72 -17.73
CA ARG A 617 0.09 -15.04 -18.42
C ARG A 617 -0.13 -13.53 -18.51
N GLU A 618 -1.34 -13.10 -18.84
CA GLU A 618 -1.71 -11.68 -18.94
C GLU A 618 -1.67 -11.00 -17.56
N TRP A 619 -2.29 -11.62 -16.55
CA TRP A 619 -2.27 -11.13 -15.16
C TRP A 619 -0.83 -10.96 -14.65
N ALA A 620 0.04 -11.93 -14.93
CA ALA A 620 1.45 -11.84 -14.61
C ALA A 620 2.16 -10.71 -15.37
N ASP A 621 1.90 -10.51 -16.67
CA ASP A 621 2.51 -9.42 -17.44
C ASP A 621 2.06 -8.03 -16.96
N GLN A 622 0.78 -7.86 -16.60
CA GLN A 622 0.29 -6.61 -16.01
C GLN A 622 1.04 -6.30 -14.70
N GLY A 623 1.17 -7.28 -13.80
CA GLY A 623 1.89 -7.11 -12.53
C GLY A 623 3.39 -6.89 -12.71
N LEU A 624 4.07 -7.74 -13.46
CA LEU A 624 5.52 -7.64 -13.74
C LEU A 624 5.88 -6.35 -14.46
N GLY A 625 5.04 -5.89 -15.41
CA GLY A 625 5.22 -4.61 -16.09
C GLY A 625 5.17 -3.42 -15.11
N THR A 626 4.22 -3.43 -14.17
CA THR A 626 4.16 -2.42 -13.10
C THR A 626 5.38 -2.47 -12.19
N LEU A 627 5.75 -3.65 -11.67
CA LEU A 627 6.88 -3.81 -10.74
C LEU A 627 8.22 -3.40 -11.39
N ARG A 628 8.42 -3.71 -12.67
CA ARG A 628 9.64 -3.32 -13.40
C ARG A 628 9.68 -1.82 -13.69
N TYR A 629 8.56 -1.20 -14.07
CA TYR A 629 8.47 0.26 -14.17
C TYR A 629 8.80 0.94 -12.83
N GLN A 630 8.25 0.43 -11.71
CA GLN A 630 8.56 0.93 -10.38
C GLN A 630 10.04 0.74 -10.05
N LEU A 631 10.63 -0.43 -10.30
CA LEU A 631 12.07 -0.66 -10.11
C LEU A 631 12.93 0.32 -10.92
N ASP A 632 12.57 0.57 -12.19
CA ASP A 632 13.29 1.49 -13.07
C ASP A 632 13.14 2.98 -12.70
N ALA A 633 11.94 3.39 -12.28
CA ALA A 633 11.62 4.79 -11.97
C ALA A 633 11.96 5.19 -10.53
N TRP A 634 11.79 4.26 -9.58
CA TRP A 634 11.85 4.53 -8.13
C TRP A 634 13.16 4.11 -7.48
N SER A 635 14.01 3.31 -8.13
CA SER A 635 15.44 3.27 -7.78
C SER A 635 16.24 4.25 -8.62
N ASP A 636 17.23 4.92 -8.02
CA ASP A 636 18.28 5.61 -8.78
C ASP A 636 19.37 4.65 -9.27
N GLU A 637 20.40 5.19 -9.94
CA GLU A 637 21.50 4.40 -10.49
C GLU A 637 22.41 3.77 -9.42
N ASP A 638 22.27 4.14 -8.16
CA ASP A 638 23.08 3.67 -7.03
C ASP A 638 22.28 2.74 -6.09
N GLY A 639 20.95 2.70 -6.25
CA GLY A 639 20.01 1.88 -5.48
C GLY A 639 19.07 2.66 -4.56
N GLY A 640 19.17 3.99 -4.50
CA GLY A 640 18.36 4.85 -3.63
C GLY A 640 16.88 4.86 -4.01
N TRP A 641 16.01 4.44 -3.09
CA TRP A 641 14.57 4.27 -3.34
C TRP A 641 13.73 5.55 -3.18
N LEU A 642 12.62 5.66 -3.92
CA LEU A 642 11.67 6.79 -3.87
C LEU A 642 11.12 7.08 -2.48
N GLU A 643 10.87 6.02 -1.71
CA GLU A 643 10.18 6.04 -0.42
C GLU A 643 11.17 5.86 0.75
N ALA A 644 10.82 6.39 1.93
CA ALA A 644 11.58 6.19 3.17
C ALA A 644 11.86 4.68 3.48
N PRO A 645 12.98 4.34 4.16
CA PRO A 645 13.48 2.96 4.25
C PRO A 645 12.49 1.85 4.63
N HIS A 646 11.53 2.09 5.54
CA HIS A 646 10.47 1.10 5.84
C HIS A 646 9.60 0.80 4.60
N TYR A 647 9.04 1.82 3.96
CA TYR A 647 8.18 1.65 2.78
C TYR A 647 8.96 1.18 1.55
N ALA A 648 10.25 1.53 1.45
CA ALA A 648 11.14 0.90 0.50
C ALA A 648 11.27 -0.62 0.73
N MET A 649 11.39 -1.06 1.99
CA MET A 649 11.48 -2.48 2.35
C MET A 649 10.16 -3.22 2.07
N VAL A 650 9.00 -2.58 2.30
CA VAL A 650 7.68 -3.09 1.88
C VAL A 650 7.62 -3.29 0.35
N SER A 651 8.02 -2.28 -0.42
CA SER A 651 8.11 -2.39 -1.89
C SER A 651 9.09 -3.48 -2.33
N TYR A 652 10.23 -3.65 -1.65
CA TYR A 652 11.24 -4.67 -1.99
C TYR A 652 10.81 -6.11 -1.65
N ASP A 653 10.13 -6.35 -0.53
CA ASP A 653 9.53 -7.66 -0.20
C ASP A 653 8.52 -8.10 -1.28
N HIS A 654 7.65 -7.16 -1.70
CA HIS A 654 6.68 -7.40 -2.76
C HIS A 654 7.36 -7.70 -4.11
N MET A 655 8.39 -6.93 -4.50
CA MET A 655 9.13 -7.18 -5.75
C MET A 655 9.90 -8.50 -5.74
N LEU A 656 10.62 -8.81 -4.66
CA LEU A 656 11.39 -10.04 -4.56
C LEU A 656 10.48 -11.28 -4.54
N GLY A 657 9.35 -11.21 -3.82
CA GLY A 657 8.32 -12.24 -3.83
C GLY A 657 7.75 -12.47 -5.24
N ALA A 658 7.32 -11.40 -5.91
CA ALA A 658 6.78 -11.46 -7.26
C ALA A 658 7.76 -12.11 -8.25
N PHE A 659 9.00 -11.64 -8.28
CA PHE A 659 10.00 -12.11 -9.24
C PHE A 659 10.44 -13.55 -8.94
N LEU A 660 10.39 -14.00 -7.68
CA LEU A 660 10.68 -15.39 -7.30
C LEU A 660 9.57 -16.34 -7.77
N MET A 661 8.32 -15.97 -7.52
CA MET A 661 7.14 -16.74 -7.95
C MET A 661 7.02 -16.78 -9.48
N ALA A 662 7.17 -15.64 -10.16
CA ALA A 662 7.13 -15.55 -11.62
C ALA A 662 8.25 -16.35 -12.31
N ALA A 663 9.47 -16.31 -11.77
CA ALA A 663 10.59 -17.07 -12.31
C ALA A 663 10.36 -18.59 -12.19
N ARG A 664 9.74 -19.04 -11.11
CA ARG A 664 9.38 -20.46 -10.90
C ARG A 664 8.17 -20.89 -11.76
N ALA A 665 7.20 -20.00 -11.97
CA ALA A 665 6.05 -20.22 -12.85
C ALA A 665 6.35 -20.08 -14.36
N GLY A 666 7.58 -19.68 -14.74
CA GLY A 666 7.99 -19.54 -16.14
C GLY A 666 7.55 -18.24 -16.83
N PHE A 667 7.10 -17.23 -16.07
CA PHE A 667 6.58 -15.97 -16.58
C PHE A 667 7.63 -14.87 -16.82
N GLY A 668 8.89 -15.14 -16.49
CA GLY A 668 10.00 -14.20 -16.63
C GLY A 668 10.87 -14.19 -15.38
N ASN A 669 12.16 -13.88 -15.54
CA ASN A 669 13.10 -13.87 -14.42
C ASN A 669 13.76 -12.49 -14.27
N HIS A 670 13.24 -11.72 -13.33
CA HIS A 670 13.71 -10.36 -13.00
C HIS A 670 14.48 -10.30 -11.66
N LEU A 671 14.70 -11.45 -11.00
CA LEU A 671 15.43 -11.56 -9.73
C LEU A 671 16.87 -11.02 -9.81
N TYR A 672 17.50 -11.19 -10.97
CA TYR A 672 18.92 -10.95 -11.18
C TYR A 672 19.22 -9.68 -12.00
N GLU A 673 18.25 -8.76 -12.10
CA GLU A 673 18.49 -7.42 -12.66
C GLU A 673 19.40 -6.61 -11.72
N ASP A 674 20.33 -5.82 -12.29
CA ASP A 674 21.33 -5.08 -11.49
C ASP A 674 20.72 -4.12 -10.47
N ARG A 675 19.52 -3.57 -10.75
CA ARG A 675 18.78 -2.73 -9.80
C ARG A 675 18.34 -3.49 -8.55
N MET A 676 17.90 -4.76 -8.66
CA MET A 676 17.51 -5.58 -7.51
C MET A 676 18.70 -5.82 -6.56
N ARG A 677 19.92 -5.95 -7.12
CA ARG A 677 21.17 -6.00 -6.34
C ARG A 677 21.48 -4.65 -5.72
N LYS A 678 21.47 -3.56 -6.51
CA LYS A 678 21.79 -2.21 -6.02
C LYS A 678 20.88 -1.73 -4.89
N VAL A 679 19.57 -1.98 -4.95
CA VAL A 679 18.65 -1.62 -3.86
C VAL A 679 18.97 -2.37 -2.56
N ALA A 680 19.38 -3.65 -2.64
CA ALA A 680 19.86 -4.40 -1.47
C ALA A 680 21.21 -3.89 -0.95
N GLU A 681 22.14 -3.49 -1.84
CA GLU A 681 23.41 -2.86 -1.44
C GLU A 681 23.20 -1.46 -0.86
N TRP A 682 22.18 -0.70 -1.30
CA TRP A 682 21.74 0.55 -0.67
C TRP A 682 21.23 0.32 0.75
N PHE A 683 20.29 -0.61 0.97
CA PHE A 683 19.82 -0.97 2.31
C PHE A 683 20.98 -1.37 3.23
N ALA A 684 21.89 -2.22 2.76
CA ALA A 684 23.07 -2.62 3.53
C ALA A 684 24.01 -1.43 3.82
N SER A 685 24.13 -0.48 2.89
CA SER A 685 24.96 0.72 3.06
C SER A 685 24.37 1.73 4.04
N ILE A 686 23.06 1.95 4.05
CA ILE A 686 22.38 2.88 4.98
C ILE A 686 22.08 2.29 6.36
N SER A 687 22.31 0.98 6.55
CA SER A 687 22.09 0.31 7.83
C SER A 687 23.01 0.86 8.92
N THR A 688 22.47 1.06 10.11
CA THR A 688 23.19 1.70 11.22
C THR A 688 24.36 0.85 11.73
N PRO A 689 25.29 1.43 12.52
CA PRO A 689 26.14 0.66 13.42
C PRO A 689 25.30 -0.19 14.40
N PRO A 690 25.86 -1.25 14.99
CA PRO A 690 25.15 -2.06 15.99
C PRO A 690 24.74 -1.20 17.19
N ASP A 691 23.44 -1.06 17.45
CA ASP A 691 22.92 -0.19 18.52
C ASP A 691 22.68 -0.99 19.81
N ALA A 692 23.13 -0.44 20.95
CA ALA A 692 22.87 -1.02 22.26
C ALA A 692 21.36 -1.09 22.56
N HIS A 693 20.59 -0.10 22.10
CA HIS A 693 19.14 -0.01 22.34
C HIS A 693 18.33 -1.13 21.65
N THR A 694 18.80 -1.68 20.53
CA THR A 694 18.10 -2.77 19.82
C THR A 694 18.46 -4.16 20.35
N GLY A 695 19.34 -4.26 21.36
CA GLY A 695 19.95 -5.50 21.81
C GLY A 695 21.30 -5.82 21.14
N GLY A 696 21.93 -4.85 20.47
CA GLY A 696 23.22 -5.00 19.80
C GLY A 696 23.12 -5.29 18.30
N PHE A 697 21.97 -5.04 17.68
CA PHE A 697 21.74 -5.28 16.25
C PHE A 697 21.76 -3.99 15.42
N ARG A 698 22.08 -4.13 14.14
CA ARG A 698 21.89 -3.08 13.14
C ARG A 698 20.42 -2.97 12.76
N HIS A 699 20.01 -1.78 12.37
CA HIS A 699 18.65 -1.48 11.92
C HIS A 699 18.68 -0.52 10.74
N LEU A 700 17.54 -0.31 10.10
CA LEU A 700 17.35 0.79 9.17
C LEU A 700 17.38 2.12 9.95
N PRO A 701 17.91 3.20 9.37
CA PRO A 701 17.97 4.50 10.04
C PRO A 701 16.53 5.03 10.23
N PRO A 702 16.15 5.55 11.41
CA PRO A 702 14.77 5.95 11.73
C PRO A 702 14.39 7.30 11.11
N ILE A 703 14.52 7.41 9.79
CA ILE A 703 14.31 8.63 9.00
C ILE A 703 13.00 8.57 8.22
N GLY A 704 12.28 9.69 8.19
CA GLY A 704 10.91 9.74 7.69
C GLY A 704 9.99 8.75 8.40
N ASN A 705 9.04 8.18 7.66
CA ASN A 705 8.19 7.10 8.14
C ASN A 705 8.93 5.74 8.24
N THR A 706 10.07 5.66 8.92
CA THR A 706 10.77 4.41 9.28
C THR A 706 10.74 4.21 10.79
N TYR A 707 10.45 3.00 11.27
CA TYR A 707 10.29 2.79 12.72
C TYR A 707 11.63 2.76 13.47
N HIS A 708 11.63 3.16 14.75
CA HIS A 708 12.83 3.12 15.58
C HIS A 708 13.26 1.67 15.86
N GLY A 709 14.56 1.38 15.69
CA GLY A 709 15.13 0.04 15.88
C GLY A 709 14.69 -1.03 14.87
N GLU A 710 14.14 -0.65 13.71
CA GLU A 710 13.62 -1.60 12.69
C GLU A 710 14.73 -2.37 11.96
N SER A 711 14.90 -3.65 12.27
CA SER A 711 15.80 -4.56 11.56
C SER A 711 15.06 -5.50 10.58
N THR A 712 15.77 -6.30 9.80
CA THR A 712 15.17 -7.11 8.71
C THR A 712 15.91 -8.41 8.45
N GLY A 713 15.17 -9.51 8.29
CA GLY A 713 15.69 -10.80 7.78
C GLY A 713 15.77 -10.89 6.25
N MET A 714 15.40 -9.84 5.51
CA MET A 714 15.35 -9.85 4.05
C MET A 714 16.71 -10.16 3.41
N PHE A 715 17.82 -9.70 4.01
CA PHE A 715 19.16 -9.94 3.49
C PHE A 715 19.50 -11.44 3.37
N GLY A 716 19.01 -12.30 4.28
CA GLY A 716 19.19 -13.75 4.19
C GLY A 716 18.41 -14.36 3.03
N ILE A 717 17.18 -13.90 2.78
CA ILE A 717 16.40 -14.33 1.61
C ILE A 717 17.13 -13.94 0.31
N VAL A 718 17.67 -12.72 0.23
CA VAL A 718 18.49 -12.26 -0.90
C VAL A 718 19.76 -13.11 -1.04
N ALA A 719 20.46 -13.44 0.05
CA ALA A 719 21.62 -14.33 0.03
C ALA A 719 21.25 -15.73 -0.51
N GLY A 720 20.12 -16.30 -0.07
CA GLY A 720 19.59 -17.58 -0.52
C GLY A 720 19.27 -17.62 -2.03
N VAL A 721 18.69 -16.54 -2.56
CA VAL A 721 18.41 -16.37 -3.99
C VAL A 721 19.71 -16.23 -4.79
N TRP A 722 20.63 -15.36 -4.36
CA TRP A 722 21.83 -15.03 -5.14
C TRP A 722 23.00 -16.03 -5.00
N LYS A 723 22.96 -16.99 -4.06
CA LYS A 723 24.07 -17.91 -3.73
C LYS A 723 24.73 -18.65 -4.90
N LYS A 724 24.01 -18.91 -5.99
CA LYS A 724 24.55 -19.54 -7.22
C LYS A 724 24.97 -18.54 -8.30
N ARG A 725 24.49 -17.28 -8.22
CA ARG A 725 24.64 -16.25 -9.27
C ARG A 725 25.77 -15.26 -8.95
N ASP A 726 25.86 -14.82 -7.71
CA ASP A 726 26.93 -13.98 -7.17
C ASP A 726 27.19 -14.42 -5.71
N PRO A 727 28.09 -15.42 -5.50
CA PRO A 727 28.38 -15.93 -4.16
C PRO A 727 28.99 -14.89 -3.22
N GLN A 728 29.68 -13.87 -3.74
CA GLN A 728 30.32 -12.82 -2.94
C GLN A 728 29.30 -11.78 -2.49
N PHE A 729 28.35 -11.39 -3.35
CA PHE A 729 27.19 -10.62 -2.92
C PHE A 729 26.33 -11.41 -1.91
N ALA A 730 26.07 -12.69 -2.16
CA ALA A 730 25.30 -13.53 -1.24
C ALA A 730 25.98 -13.64 0.14
N ALA A 731 27.30 -13.83 0.21
CA ALA A 731 28.04 -13.86 1.48
C ALA A 731 27.99 -12.52 2.24
N ARG A 732 28.01 -11.38 1.52
CA ARG A 732 27.84 -10.04 2.09
C ARG A 732 26.42 -9.82 2.65
N MET A 733 25.39 -10.27 1.94
CA MET A 733 24.01 -10.20 2.40
C MET A 733 23.75 -11.14 3.59
N GLU A 734 24.34 -12.33 3.61
CA GLU A 734 24.26 -13.25 4.77
C GLU A 734 24.88 -12.62 6.03
N TRP A 735 26.02 -11.91 5.90
CA TRP A 735 26.58 -11.15 7.03
C TRP A 735 25.64 -10.04 7.50
N MET A 736 25.03 -9.27 6.58
CA MET A 736 24.03 -8.26 6.96
C MET A 736 22.82 -8.89 7.67
N CYS A 737 22.34 -10.05 7.24
CA CYS A 737 21.23 -10.76 7.88
C CYS A 737 21.52 -11.05 9.37
N GLN A 738 22.73 -11.56 9.65
CA GLN A 738 23.18 -11.85 11.01
C GLN A 738 23.37 -10.57 11.85
N GLN A 739 23.90 -9.50 11.25
CA GLN A 739 24.06 -8.20 11.91
C GLN A 739 22.73 -7.53 12.28
N HIS A 740 21.65 -7.81 11.54
CA HIS A 740 20.30 -7.31 11.80
C HIS A 740 19.47 -8.22 12.73
N GLY A 741 20.05 -9.31 13.26
CA GLY A 741 19.35 -10.27 14.12
C GLY A 741 18.32 -11.16 13.40
N SER A 742 18.19 -11.03 12.07
CA SER A 742 17.34 -11.87 11.21
C SER A 742 15.86 -12.06 11.67
N PRO A 743 15.09 -10.98 11.98
CA PRO A 743 13.69 -11.12 12.35
C PRO A 743 12.83 -11.65 11.19
N ASP A 744 11.78 -12.42 11.53
CA ASP A 744 10.84 -12.99 10.56
C ASP A 744 9.72 -12.03 10.12
N LEU A 745 9.41 -11.04 10.95
CA LEU A 745 8.42 -10.00 10.68
C LEU A 745 9.11 -8.64 10.57
N GLY A 746 8.51 -7.72 9.81
CA GLY A 746 8.88 -6.31 9.84
C GLY A 746 8.40 -5.66 11.14
N LEU A 747 8.91 -4.46 11.44
CA LEU A 747 8.44 -3.72 12.61
C LEU A 747 7.19 -2.91 12.27
N GLY A 748 6.23 -2.85 13.20
CA GLY A 748 4.90 -2.27 12.98
C GLY A 748 3.99 -3.14 12.10
N TRP A 749 4.47 -3.55 10.92
CA TRP A 749 3.74 -4.34 9.94
C TRP A 749 4.55 -5.52 9.40
N SER A 750 3.88 -6.62 9.08
CA SER A 750 4.51 -7.78 8.46
C SER A 750 4.83 -7.50 6.99
N PHE A 751 6.07 -7.80 6.55
CA PHE A 751 6.43 -7.95 5.14
C PHE A 751 5.86 -9.30 4.65
N PRO A 752 4.72 -9.36 3.91
CA PRO A 752 3.89 -10.57 3.90
C PRO A 752 4.21 -11.55 2.76
N SER A 753 4.98 -11.15 1.74
CA SER A 753 5.01 -11.84 0.44
C SER A 753 5.55 -13.28 0.53
N MET A 754 6.47 -13.53 1.45
CA MET A 754 7.08 -14.84 1.68
C MET A 754 6.73 -15.43 3.06
N THR A 755 5.70 -14.89 3.72
CA THR A 755 5.19 -15.40 5.00
C THR A 755 4.77 -16.86 4.88
N GLY A 756 5.17 -17.68 5.86
CA GLY A 756 5.11 -19.15 5.81
C GLY A 756 6.40 -19.82 5.31
N TYR A 757 7.23 -19.11 4.53
CA TYR A 757 8.40 -19.69 3.85
C TYR A 757 9.74 -19.03 4.15
N LYS A 758 9.79 -17.84 4.77
CA LYS A 758 11.02 -17.06 5.02
C LYS A 758 12.14 -17.89 5.65
N ASP A 759 11.81 -18.75 6.60
CA ASP A 759 12.78 -19.59 7.31
C ASP A 759 13.38 -20.68 6.42
N LEU A 760 12.57 -21.28 5.54
CA LEU A 760 13.01 -22.24 4.53
C LEU A 760 13.86 -21.56 3.43
N LEU A 761 13.55 -20.31 3.10
CA LEU A 761 14.33 -19.49 2.16
C LEU A 761 15.68 -19.06 2.76
N LYS A 762 15.73 -18.73 4.06
CA LYS A 762 16.96 -18.46 4.86
C LYS A 762 17.82 -19.72 5.09
N ALA A 763 17.26 -20.93 5.02
CA ALA A 763 17.97 -22.20 5.26
C ALA A 763 18.93 -22.62 4.11
N HIS A 764 19.75 -21.68 3.61
CA HIS A 764 20.52 -21.85 2.38
C HIS A 764 22.00 -22.21 2.56
N GLY A 765 22.56 -22.13 3.78
CA GLY A 765 23.93 -22.57 4.10
C GLY A 765 25.05 -21.72 3.47
N VAL A 766 24.80 -20.44 3.19
CA VAL A 766 25.85 -19.50 2.76
C VAL A 766 26.71 -19.15 3.98
N LYS A 767 28.01 -18.92 3.78
CA LYS A 767 28.88 -18.44 4.86
C LYS A 767 28.89 -16.90 4.85
N PRO A 768 28.70 -16.23 5.99
CA PRO A 768 28.77 -14.77 6.06
C PRO A 768 30.18 -14.29 5.71
N GLN A 769 30.27 -13.19 4.97
CA GLN A 769 31.49 -12.43 4.74
C GLN A 769 31.20 -10.95 4.97
N GLN A 770 31.98 -10.28 5.81
CA GLN A 770 31.82 -8.85 6.03
C GLN A 770 32.02 -8.07 4.70
N PRO A 771 31.10 -7.16 4.34
CA PRO A 771 31.26 -6.24 3.21
C PRO A 771 32.21 -5.09 3.53
N ASP A 772 32.68 -4.42 2.48
CA ASP A 772 33.52 -3.21 2.56
C ASP A 772 32.72 -1.96 2.13
N TYR A 773 31.56 -1.73 2.76
CA TYR A 773 30.71 -0.57 2.48
C TYR A 773 31.22 0.67 3.25
N GLY A 774 32.09 1.44 2.61
CA GLY A 774 32.52 2.76 3.09
C GLY A 774 31.47 3.86 2.91
N SER A 775 31.94 5.11 2.87
CA SER A 775 31.13 6.29 2.53
C SER A 775 30.64 6.26 1.08
N ALA A 776 29.38 6.60 0.83
CA ALA A 776 28.72 6.51 -0.48
C ALA A 776 27.66 7.61 -0.68
N TRP A 777 27.47 8.03 -1.93
CA TRP A 777 26.41 8.95 -2.35
C TRP A 777 25.38 8.21 -3.22
N PHE A 778 24.13 8.22 -2.77
CA PHE A 778 22.97 7.72 -3.51
C PHE A 778 22.25 8.93 -4.09
N ARG A 779 22.38 9.13 -5.40
CA ARG A 779 22.16 10.44 -6.05
C ARG A 779 20.83 11.12 -5.73
N LYS A 780 19.77 10.35 -5.45
CA LYS A 780 18.45 10.89 -5.15
C LYS A 780 17.98 10.76 -3.70
N THR A 781 18.64 9.98 -2.82
CA THR A 781 18.17 9.75 -1.44
C THR A 781 19.11 10.26 -0.33
N GLY A 782 20.42 10.36 -0.57
CA GLY A 782 21.32 10.91 0.44
C GLY A 782 22.77 10.46 0.37
N VAL A 783 23.53 10.80 1.41
CA VAL A 783 24.94 10.43 1.56
C VAL A 783 25.16 9.71 2.89
N VAL A 784 25.80 8.55 2.81
CA VAL A 784 26.39 7.85 3.94
C VAL A 784 27.86 8.24 4.05
N LEU A 785 28.29 8.64 5.24
CA LEU A 785 29.70 8.73 5.61
C LEU A 785 29.97 7.61 6.64
N ARG A 786 30.94 6.72 6.40
CA ARG A 786 31.26 5.61 7.31
C ARG A 786 32.77 5.38 7.44
N ASN A 787 33.22 5.14 8.67
CA ASN A 787 34.54 4.61 8.98
C ASN A 787 34.42 3.31 9.80
N GLN A 788 35.25 2.31 9.46
CA GLN A 788 35.39 1.03 10.15
C GLN A 788 34.09 0.23 10.31
N LEU A 789 33.47 -0.16 9.18
CA LEU A 789 32.35 -1.10 9.18
C LEU A 789 32.68 -2.38 9.97
N GLY A 790 31.73 -2.87 10.76
CA GLY A 790 31.88 -4.10 11.57
C GLY A 790 32.73 -3.94 12.84
N SER A 791 33.37 -2.78 13.04
CA SER A 791 34.01 -2.43 14.30
C SER A 791 32.97 -2.16 15.38
N GLY A 792 33.22 -2.60 16.61
CA GLY A 792 32.45 -2.16 17.78
C GLY A 792 32.60 -0.64 18.08
N ARG A 793 33.41 0.08 17.29
CA ARG A 793 33.60 1.53 17.32
C ARG A 793 33.33 2.22 15.97
N GLU A 794 32.57 1.58 15.09
CA GLU A 794 32.11 2.15 13.82
C GLU A 794 31.56 3.58 14.01
N THR A 795 31.93 4.48 13.10
CA THR A 795 31.53 5.89 13.12
C THR A 795 30.85 6.20 11.79
N TYR A 796 29.65 6.77 11.86
CA TYR A 796 28.68 6.77 10.76
C TYR A 796 27.82 8.04 10.80
N LEU A 797 27.52 8.61 9.63
CA LEU A 797 26.57 9.69 9.46
C LEU A 797 25.72 9.43 8.20
N HIS A 798 24.42 9.65 8.29
CA HIS A 798 23.51 9.64 7.14
C HIS A 798 22.94 11.05 6.94
N LEU A 799 23.14 11.63 5.76
CA LEU A 799 22.56 12.91 5.31
C LEU A 799 21.42 12.63 4.34
N ILE A 800 20.20 13.08 4.65
CA ILE A 800 19.02 12.90 3.79
C ILE A 800 19.00 14.01 2.70
N ALA A 801 19.06 13.65 1.42
CA ALA A 801 19.11 14.62 0.32
C ALA A 801 18.69 14.04 -1.04
N GLY A 802 18.19 14.88 -1.95
CA GLY A 802 17.88 14.54 -3.34
C GLY A 802 16.40 14.65 -3.68
N SER A 803 15.96 13.93 -4.72
CA SER A 803 14.60 14.02 -5.28
C SER A 803 13.70 12.82 -4.95
N HIS A 804 14.23 11.77 -4.33
CA HIS A 804 13.47 10.61 -3.86
C HIS A 804 13.15 10.84 -2.38
N HIS A 805 11.92 11.29 -2.12
CA HIS A 805 11.52 11.91 -0.84
C HIS A 805 10.05 11.64 -0.47
N GLU A 806 9.49 10.53 -0.94
CA GLU A 806 8.13 10.08 -0.57
C GLU A 806 8.13 9.34 0.77
N HIS A 807 7.05 9.44 1.54
CA HIS A 807 7.01 8.92 2.92
C HIS A 807 8.10 9.46 3.87
N TYR A 808 8.82 10.52 3.47
CA TYR A 808 9.74 11.29 4.31
C TYR A 808 9.04 12.51 4.95
N ASP A 809 9.66 13.01 6.02
CA ASP A 809 9.19 14.18 6.75
C ASP A 809 9.52 15.49 6.02
N TYR A 810 9.39 16.63 6.70
CA TYR A 810 10.04 17.87 6.27
C TYR A 810 11.52 17.90 6.68
N ASP A 811 12.20 16.76 6.55
CA ASP A 811 13.54 16.42 7.06
C ASP A 811 14.69 16.70 6.06
N SER A 812 14.41 16.96 4.78
CA SER A 812 15.46 17.06 3.75
C SER A 812 16.60 18.01 4.14
N GLY A 813 17.84 17.49 4.18
CA GLY A 813 19.04 18.13 4.72
C GLY A 813 19.40 17.71 6.17
N SER A 814 18.54 16.96 6.87
CA SER A 814 18.79 16.39 8.21
C SER A 814 19.95 15.38 8.18
N ILE A 815 20.60 15.21 9.34
CA ILE A 815 21.66 14.23 9.56
C ILE A 815 21.38 13.39 10.81
N VAL A 816 21.70 12.10 10.78
CA VAL A 816 21.79 11.25 11.99
C VAL A 816 23.22 10.74 12.13
N ILE A 817 23.73 10.65 13.37
CA ILE A 817 25.17 10.53 13.67
C ILE A 817 25.41 9.47 14.75
N TRP A 818 26.29 8.52 14.45
CA TRP A 818 26.90 7.59 15.39
C TRP A 818 28.42 7.84 15.46
N GLY A 819 28.98 7.81 16.66
CA GLY A 819 30.42 7.92 16.90
C GLY A 819 30.91 6.87 17.87
N LYS A 820 32.04 6.23 17.56
CA LYS A 820 32.66 5.19 18.41
C LYS A 820 31.67 4.09 18.83
N GLY A 821 30.76 3.73 17.92
CA GLY A 821 29.74 2.69 18.10
C GLY A 821 28.48 3.09 18.88
N ARG A 822 28.23 4.39 19.14
CA ARG A 822 27.04 4.89 19.86
C ARG A 822 26.33 5.99 19.11
N VAL A 823 25.01 6.09 19.27
CA VAL A 823 24.21 7.22 18.77
C VAL A 823 24.68 8.51 19.46
N LEU A 824 24.91 9.57 18.69
CA LEU A 824 25.19 10.92 19.19
C LEU A 824 24.02 11.86 18.91
N ALA A 825 23.47 11.76 17.69
CA ALA A 825 22.31 12.52 17.24
C ALA A 825 21.40 11.61 16.43
N ASP A 826 20.15 11.48 16.87
CA ASP A 826 19.14 10.60 16.28
C ASP A 826 18.03 11.42 15.59
N ASP A 827 17.10 10.75 14.93
CA ASP A 827 15.81 11.34 14.51
C ASP A 827 14.67 10.66 15.28
N TRP A 828 13.41 10.94 14.96
CA TRP A 828 12.26 10.46 15.77
C TRP A 828 11.57 9.21 15.24
N GLY A 829 11.86 8.78 14.02
CA GLY A 829 11.19 7.66 13.36
C GLY A 829 9.72 7.92 13.06
N TYR A 830 8.99 6.85 12.73
CA TYR A 830 7.65 6.96 12.16
C TYR A 830 6.55 7.35 13.18
N ILE A 831 6.16 8.63 13.14
CA ILE A 831 5.08 9.22 13.96
C ILE A 831 4.18 10.17 13.14
N GLY A 832 3.90 9.81 11.89
CA GLY A 832 3.26 10.70 10.90
C GLY A 832 4.28 11.61 10.21
N ARG A 833 3.83 12.65 9.48
CA ARG A 833 4.73 13.56 8.75
C ARG A 833 5.16 14.76 9.59
N HIS A 834 6.40 14.77 10.06
CA HIS A 834 6.93 15.75 11.01
C HIS A 834 7.49 17.03 10.39
N SER A 835 7.36 18.12 11.15
CA SER A 835 7.81 19.46 10.79
C SER A 835 9.29 19.67 11.08
N GLN A 836 9.96 20.48 10.24
CA GLN A 836 11.39 20.86 10.30
C GLN A 836 12.02 21.06 11.70
N LYS A 837 11.26 21.50 12.72
CA LYS A 837 11.79 21.65 14.09
C LYS A 837 12.22 20.33 14.75
N TYR A 838 11.71 19.19 14.30
CA TYR A 838 12.01 17.86 14.87
C TYR A 838 13.24 17.19 14.24
N HIS A 839 13.91 17.81 13.25
CA HIS A 839 15.03 17.18 12.53
C HIS A 839 16.33 17.99 12.65
N ASN A 840 17.46 17.36 12.32
CA ASN A 840 18.83 17.86 12.56
C ASN A 840 19.32 18.80 11.45
N LEU A 841 18.57 19.86 11.20
CA LEU A 841 18.70 20.74 10.03
C LEU A 841 18.67 22.25 10.39
N LEU A 842 18.96 23.08 9.39
CA LEU A 842 18.69 24.52 9.43
C LEU A 842 17.33 24.81 8.77
N SER A 843 16.45 25.48 9.51
CA SER A 843 15.11 25.88 9.06
C SER A 843 15.04 27.40 8.85
N SER A 844 14.65 27.82 7.65
CA SER A 844 14.26 29.21 7.31
C SER A 844 13.25 29.22 6.15
N PRO A 845 12.45 30.28 5.96
CA PRO A 845 11.52 30.37 4.83
C PRO A 845 12.18 30.28 3.44
N ALA A 846 13.39 30.84 3.28
CA ALA A 846 14.19 30.72 2.05
C ALA A 846 14.91 29.36 1.89
N SER A 847 14.76 28.41 2.82
CA SER A 847 15.30 27.04 2.73
C SER A 847 14.29 26.03 2.18
N GLY A 848 13.62 26.40 1.07
CA GLY A 848 12.59 25.59 0.41
C GLY A 848 13.11 24.46 -0.47
N GLY A 849 12.22 23.53 -0.82
CA GLY A 849 12.52 22.34 -1.61
C GLY A 849 13.33 21.27 -0.85
N ASN A 850 13.88 20.31 -1.59
CA ASN A 850 14.76 19.28 -1.05
C ASN A 850 16.23 19.67 -1.24
N MET A 851 17.08 19.31 -0.28
CA MET A 851 18.53 19.54 -0.42
C MET A 851 19.09 18.73 -1.58
N GLN A 852 19.83 19.36 -2.50
CA GLN A 852 20.56 18.67 -3.56
C GLN A 852 22.04 18.63 -3.22
N VAL A 853 22.67 17.46 -3.33
CA VAL A 853 24.13 17.29 -3.16
C VAL A 853 24.83 17.93 -4.36
N THR A 854 25.78 18.83 -4.11
CA THR A 854 26.58 19.51 -5.13
C THR A 854 27.95 18.88 -5.29
N ASP A 855 28.52 18.40 -4.18
CA ASP A 855 29.88 17.88 -4.09
C ASP A 855 29.91 16.64 -3.19
N PHE A 856 30.63 15.59 -3.62
CA PHE A 856 30.92 14.42 -2.80
C PHE A 856 32.28 13.84 -3.18
N SER A 857 33.11 13.53 -2.19
CA SER A 857 34.37 12.82 -2.39
C SER A 857 34.76 12.01 -1.16
N THR A 858 35.57 10.97 -1.36
CA THR A 858 36.07 10.11 -0.30
C THR A 858 37.57 9.89 -0.40
N GLN A 859 38.25 9.87 0.74
CA GLN A 859 39.67 9.54 0.87
C GLN A 859 39.90 8.73 2.15
N PRO A 860 41.00 7.96 2.28
CA PRO A 860 41.23 7.11 3.46
C PRO A 860 41.26 7.87 4.80
N ALA A 861 41.62 9.16 4.79
CA ALA A 861 41.76 10.02 5.96
C ALA A 861 40.62 11.05 6.14
N PHE A 862 39.90 11.40 5.07
CA PHE A 862 38.92 12.49 5.08
C PHE A 862 37.88 12.31 3.96
N ASP A 863 36.60 12.40 4.27
CA ASP A 863 35.53 12.49 3.26
C ASP A 863 34.90 13.88 3.27
N TYR A 864 34.41 14.34 2.12
CA TYR A 864 33.75 15.62 1.96
C TYR A 864 32.40 15.48 1.27
N VAL A 865 31.39 16.20 1.75
CA VAL A 865 30.10 16.37 1.07
C VAL A 865 29.61 17.82 1.23
N SER A 866 28.97 18.34 0.18
CA SER A 866 28.14 19.54 0.30
C SER A 866 26.80 19.38 -0.41
N GLY A 867 25.77 20.04 0.12
CA GLY A 867 24.47 20.15 -0.51
C GLY A 867 23.81 21.51 -0.25
N ARG A 868 22.92 21.92 -1.15
CA ARG A 868 22.19 23.20 -1.11
C ARG A 868 20.68 22.99 -1.07
N LYS A 869 19.98 23.77 -0.24
CA LYS A 869 18.51 23.78 -0.06
C LYS A 869 18.04 25.24 0.01
N GLY A 870 17.65 25.80 -1.13
CA GLY A 870 17.39 27.23 -1.25
C GLY A 870 18.62 28.07 -0.84
N ALA A 871 18.44 29.00 0.11
CA ALA A 871 19.51 29.86 0.62
C ALA A 871 20.48 29.18 1.62
N TRP A 872 20.26 27.91 1.98
CA TRP A 872 21.13 27.16 2.89
C TRP A 872 22.08 26.23 2.13
N GLN A 873 23.37 26.29 2.46
CA GLN A 873 24.38 25.29 2.07
C GLN A 873 24.91 24.57 3.31
N ARG A 874 24.82 23.24 3.31
CA ARG A 874 25.50 22.36 4.28
C ARG A 874 26.80 21.86 3.67
N GLN A 875 27.89 21.91 4.42
CA GLN A 875 29.18 21.28 4.12
C GLN A 875 29.55 20.38 5.30
N ILE A 876 30.04 19.17 5.03
CA ILE A 876 30.51 18.21 6.05
C ILE A 876 31.88 17.70 5.61
N GLY A 877 32.86 17.82 6.51
CA GLY A 877 34.15 17.15 6.43
C GLY A 877 34.24 16.08 7.50
N PHE A 878 34.41 14.82 7.12
CA PHE A 878 34.52 13.69 8.04
C PHE A 878 35.98 13.23 8.14
N VAL A 879 36.65 13.59 9.23
CA VAL A 879 38.01 13.15 9.52
C VAL A 879 37.94 11.71 10.06
N LYS A 880 38.84 10.84 9.58
CA LYS A 880 38.87 9.41 9.89
C LYS A 880 40.23 8.99 10.43
N ASP A 881 40.22 7.95 11.27
CA ASP A 881 41.44 7.26 11.69
C ASP A 881 41.35 5.75 11.42
N ARG A 882 42.51 5.09 11.33
CA ARG A 882 42.63 3.63 11.25
C ARG A 882 42.55 2.98 12.62
N ASP A 883 42.88 3.70 13.70
CA ASP A 883 42.64 3.27 15.07
C ASP A 883 41.13 3.43 15.42
N PRO A 884 40.43 2.37 15.86
CA PRO A 884 39.05 2.47 16.35
C PRO A 884 38.84 3.40 17.56
N LEU A 885 39.91 3.66 18.32
CA LEU A 885 39.91 4.60 19.43
C LEU A 885 40.44 5.99 19.04
N GLY A 886 41.05 6.14 17.86
CA GLY A 886 41.60 7.40 17.35
C GLY A 886 40.58 8.46 16.92
N PRO A 887 41.02 9.63 16.43
CA PRO A 887 40.14 10.73 16.03
C PRO A 887 39.31 10.39 14.78
N SER A 888 38.01 10.13 14.97
CA SER A 888 37.03 10.10 13.89
C SER A 888 35.88 11.04 14.26
N PHE A 889 35.74 12.15 13.54
CA PHE A 889 34.91 13.29 13.93
C PHE A 889 34.40 14.08 12.72
N PHE A 890 33.32 14.84 12.91
CA PHE A 890 32.68 15.61 11.85
C PHE A 890 32.90 17.10 12.05
N LEU A 891 33.42 17.80 11.04
CA LEU A 891 33.37 19.25 10.93
C LEU A 891 32.17 19.62 10.04
N LEU A 892 31.25 20.40 10.57
CA LEU A 892 30.03 20.88 9.93
C LEU A 892 30.14 22.38 9.66
N ARG A 893 29.75 22.81 8.47
CA ARG A 893 29.56 24.23 8.13
C ARG A 893 28.21 24.40 7.44
N ASP A 894 27.26 24.99 8.16
CA ASP A 894 25.93 25.35 7.66
C ASP A 894 25.89 26.86 7.39
N THR A 895 26.03 27.24 6.13
CA THR A 895 26.02 28.65 5.66
C THR A 895 24.63 29.02 5.15
N HIS A 896 24.14 30.20 5.52
CA HIS A 896 22.84 30.73 5.12
C HIS A 896 23.00 32.12 4.51
N ALA A 897 22.63 32.24 3.22
CA ALA A 897 22.94 33.39 2.38
C ALA A 897 21.83 34.46 2.32
N ALA A 898 20.63 34.17 2.83
CA ALA A 898 19.53 35.14 2.85
C ALA A 898 19.64 36.09 4.05
N ALA A 899 18.91 37.21 4.04
CA ALA A 899 18.89 38.20 5.12
C ALA A 899 17.83 37.92 6.21
N GLU A 900 17.10 36.81 6.12
CA GLU A 900 16.05 36.38 7.05
C GLU A 900 16.59 35.47 8.16
N PRO A 901 16.06 35.52 9.41
CA PRO A 901 16.54 34.66 10.50
C PRO A 901 16.43 33.16 10.19
N ALA A 902 17.46 32.41 10.56
CA ALA A 902 17.50 30.95 10.45
C ALA A 902 17.72 30.30 11.82
N VAL A 903 17.12 29.12 12.03
CA VAL A 903 17.31 28.32 13.24
C VAL A 903 17.92 26.97 12.88
N TRP A 904 19.08 26.67 13.46
CA TRP A 904 19.79 25.41 13.33
C TRP A 904 19.51 24.53 14.56
N ARG A 905 19.28 23.23 14.34
CA ARG A 905 18.99 22.27 15.42
C ARG A 905 19.79 20.98 15.26
N MET A 906 20.11 20.37 16.40
CA MET A 906 20.60 19.01 16.50
C MET A 906 20.06 18.35 17.78
N TRP A 907 19.30 17.27 17.63
CA TRP A 907 18.81 16.41 18.71
C TRP A 907 19.94 15.54 19.23
N LEU A 908 20.16 15.54 20.54
CA LEU A 908 21.32 14.93 21.19
C LEU A 908 20.91 13.72 22.02
N THR A 909 21.61 12.60 21.82
CA THR A 909 21.42 11.36 22.59
C THR A 909 22.20 11.42 23.92
N ALA A 910 21.71 12.24 24.84
CA ALA A 910 22.28 12.38 26.18
C ALA A 910 21.70 11.36 27.17
N GLN A 911 22.40 11.12 28.30
CA GLN A 911 21.84 10.37 29.43
C GLN A 911 20.59 11.08 29.99
N PRO A 912 19.52 10.38 30.42
CA PRO A 912 18.36 11.03 31.04
C PRO A 912 18.72 11.82 32.30
N ALA A 913 18.06 12.96 32.53
CA ALA A 913 18.24 13.70 33.78
C ALA A 913 17.57 12.97 34.95
N VAL A 914 18.08 13.14 36.17
CA VAL A 914 17.62 12.38 37.36
C VAL A 914 16.22 12.78 37.82
N SER A 915 15.69 13.90 37.35
CA SER A 915 14.27 14.28 37.46
C SER A 915 13.34 13.46 36.56
N ASP A 916 13.87 12.93 35.44
CA ASP A 916 13.08 12.51 34.29
C ASP A 916 12.86 11.00 34.27
N LYS A 917 12.53 10.42 35.43
CA LYS A 917 11.86 9.12 35.45
C LYS A 917 10.47 9.35 34.85
N PRO A 918 10.12 8.74 33.71
CA PRO A 918 8.74 8.76 33.26
C PRO A 918 7.88 8.02 34.29
N ASP A 919 6.72 8.58 34.61
CA ASP A 919 5.65 7.77 35.19
C ASP A 919 5.39 6.61 34.22
N ALA A 920 5.48 5.38 34.72
CA ALA A 920 5.23 4.20 33.91
C ALA A 920 3.76 4.24 33.45
N PRO A 921 3.46 4.24 32.14
CA PRO A 921 2.07 4.26 31.71
C PRO A 921 1.38 2.95 32.11
N ASP A 922 0.19 3.05 32.69
CA ASP A 922 -0.68 1.90 32.94
C ASP A 922 -1.18 1.34 31.59
N PHE A 923 -0.40 0.43 31.01
CA PHE A 923 -0.76 -0.30 29.80
C PHE A 923 -1.55 -1.57 30.16
N PRO A 924 -2.68 -1.86 29.46
CA PRO A 924 -3.34 -3.16 29.59
C PRO A 924 -2.44 -4.27 29.01
N GLU A 925 -2.26 -5.38 29.73
CA GLU A 925 -1.35 -6.47 29.33
C GLU A 925 -1.72 -7.06 27.95
N PRO A 926 -0.81 -7.00 26.94
CA PRO A 926 -0.92 -7.80 25.74
C PRO A 926 -0.50 -9.24 26.06
N GLY A 927 -1.40 -10.21 25.87
CA GLY A 927 -1.21 -11.58 26.36
C GLY A 927 -0.01 -12.32 25.76
N VAL A 928 0.91 -12.78 26.62
CA VAL A 928 2.08 -13.59 26.25
C VAL A 928 2.01 -14.97 26.90
N PRO A 929 1.93 -16.08 26.13
CA PRO A 929 2.21 -17.42 26.63
C PRO A 929 3.70 -17.53 27.01
N ALA A 930 3.98 -18.02 28.21
CA ALA A 930 5.29 -17.84 28.85
C ALA A 930 6.41 -18.76 28.31
N GLY A 931 7.64 -18.22 28.29
CA GLY A 931 8.87 -18.96 28.03
C GLY A 931 10.07 -18.38 28.79
N LYS A 932 10.10 -18.53 30.12
CA LYS A 932 11.30 -18.16 30.91
C LYS A 932 12.44 -19.15 30.62
N PRO A 933 13.67 -18.70 30.31
CA PRO A 933 14.84 -19.56 30.41
C PRO A 933 15.07 -19.96 31.88
N PRO A 934 15.69 -21.13 32.17
CA PRO A 934 15.99 -21.54 33.53
C PRO A 934 17.00 -20.59 34.18
N ALA A 935 16.78 -20.24 35.44
CA ALA A 935 17.73 -19.48 36.22
C ALA A 935 18.95 -20.35 36.57
N VAL A 936 20.15 -19.80 36.41
CA VAL A 936 21.38 -20.40 36.94
C VAL A 936 21.51 -19.94 38.40
N GLU A 937 21.28 -20.85 39.34
CA GLU A 937 21.52 -20.59 40.76
C GLU A 937 23.03 -20.60 41.07
N GLY A 938 23.44 -19.77 42.04
CA GLY A 938 24.78 -19.81 42.62
C GLY A 938 25.77 -18.75 42.10
N LEU A 939 25.57 -17.48 42.48
CA LEU A 939 26.64 -16.47 42.54
C LEU A 939 26.28 -15.26 43.44
N GLY A 940 25.52 -15.49 44.53
CA GLY A 940 25.00 -14.42 45.40
C GLY A 940 26.02 -13.75 46.33
N ASP A 941 27.01 -14.51 46.81
CA ASP A 941 27.80 -14.16 48.00
C ASP A 941 29.20 -13.58 47.70
N ILE A 942 29.31 -12.64 46.76
CA ILE A 942 30.58 -11.95 46.44
C ILE A 942 30.48 -10.41 46.50
N PHE A 943 29.27 -9.82 46.54
CA PHE A 943 29.07 -8.36 46.47
C PHE A 943 28.59 -7.67 47.76
N SER A 944 28.45 -8.39 48.86
CA SER A 944 28.02 -7.83 50.16
C SER A 944 29.09 -6.96 50.85
N GLU A 945 30.36 -7.36 50.78
CA GLU A 945 31.45 -6.76 51.58
C GLU A 945 32.02 -5.42 51.05
N LEU A 946 31.59 -4.93 49.88
CA LEU A 946 32.06 -3.65 49.31
C LEU A 946 31.18 -2.43 49.67
N SER A 947 30.21 -2.61 50.57
CA SER A 947 29.19 -1.58 50.89
C SER A 947 29.62 -0.50 51.89
N GLU A 948 30.63 -0.74 52.75
CA GLU A 948 31.04 0.20 53.81
C GLU A 948 32.29 1.05 53.48
N ALA A 949 32.23 1.82 52.37
CA ALA A 949 33.32 2.75 52.02
C ALA A 949 32.85 4.16 51.61
N LYS A 950 32.87 5.08 52.59
CA LYS A 950 32.89 6.56 52.43
C LYS A 950 31.67 7.21 51.76
N LYS A 951 30.75 7.72 52.59
CA LYS A 951 29.81 8.80 52.23
C LYS A 951 30.56 10.07 51.81
N LYS A 952 30.89 10.22 50.52
CA LYS A 952 31.18 11.53 49.92
C LYS A 952 29.89 12.35 49.86
N LYS A 953 29.99 13.69 49.90
CA LYS A 953 28.86 14.56 49.58
C LYS A 953 28.37 14.23 48.17
N THR A 954 27.08 13.95 48.03
CA THR A 954 26.40 13.92 46.74
C THR A 954 26.36 15.35 46.17
N VAL A 955 27.36 15.67 45.36
CA VAL A 955 27.22 16.73 44.35
C VAL A 955 26.07 16.31 43.44
N ALA A 956 25.14 17.21 43.14
CA ALA A 956 24.08 16.91 42.19
C ALA A 956 24.72 16.48 40.85
N PRO A 957 24.26 15.39 40.22
CA PRO A 957 24.88 14.92 38.99
C PRO A 957 24.84 16.03 37.92
N PRO A 958 25.93 16.18 37.13
CA PRO A 958 26.00 17.20 36.10
C PRO A 958 24.82 17.09 35.13
N ARG A 959 24.37 18.23 34.60
CA ARG A 959 23.34 18.23 33.55
C ARG A 959 23.86 17.42 32.34
N PRO A 960 23.02 16.59 31.69
CA PRO A 960 23.48 15.74 30.58
C PRO A 960 23.99 16.52 29.37
N VAL A 961 23.49 17.75 29.16
CA VAL A 961 23.98 18.71 28.17
C VAL A 961 24.43 19.97 28.88
N GLN A 962 25.64 20.46 28.57
CA GLN A 962 26.24 21.64 29.21
C GLN A 962 26.83 22.58 28.16
N ILE A 963 26.27 23.79 28.06
CA ILE A 963 26.79 24.87 27.21
C ILE A 963 27.89 25.64 27.96
N HIS A 964 28.98 25.96 27.27
CA HIS A 964 30.14 26.69 27.78
C HIS A 964 30.79 27.54 26.68
N ASP A 965 31.76 28.38 27.04
CA ASP A 965 32.36 29.44 26.18
C ASP A 965 33.00 28.97 24.86
N GLN A 966 33.17 27.65 24.65
CA GLN A 966 33.70 27.06 23.41
C GLN A 966 32.69 26.17 22.67
N GLY A 967 31.51 25.92 23.25
CA GLY A 967 30.54 25.00 22.67
C GLY A 967 29.72 24.25 23.72
N VAL A 968 29.57 22.93 23.53
CA VAL A 968 28.69 22.08 24.33
C VAL A 968 29.32 20.72 24.62
N THR A 969 29.37 20.32 25.90
CA THR A 969 29.68 18.94 26.31
C THR A 969 28.38 18.15 26.51
N VAL A 970 28.34 16.93 26.01
CA VAL A 970 27.23 15.98 26.17
C VAL A 970 27.71 14.70 26.86
N THR A 971 27.11 14.41 28.01
CA THR A 971 27.21 13.11 28.68
C THR A 971 26.29 12.14 27.95
N GLY A 972 26.86 11.25 27.12
CA GLY A 972 26.08 10.28 26.35
C GLY A 972 25.40 9.23 27.25
N ALA A 973 24.46 8.45 26.70
CA ALA A 973 23.80 7.38 27.47
C ALA A 973 24.79 6.27 27.89
N ASP A 974 25.57 5.77 26.93
CA ASP A 974 26.43 4.57 27.07
C ASP A 974 27.86 4.87 27.59
N ASP A 975 28.90 4.28 26.99
CA ASP A 975 30.31 4.44 27.34
C ASP A 975 31.04 5.55 26.53
N VAL A 976 30.31 6.28 25.69
CA VAL A 976 30.79 7.40 24.86
C VAL A 976 30.18 8.72 25.37
N ASP A 977 31.03 9.73 25.50
CA ASP A 977 30.62 11.14 25.59
C ASP A 977 30.92 11.83 24.26
N PHE A 978 30.38 13.02 24.02
CA PHE A 978 30.80 13.83 22.87
C PHE A 978 30.75 15.32 23.16
N ASP A 979 31.61 16.06 22.49
CA ASP A 979 31.71 17.52 22.60
C ASP A 979 31.46 18.15 21.22
N LEU A 980 30.69 19.25 21.21
CA LEU A 980 30.39 20.06 20.03
C LEU A 980 31.09 21.42 20.20
N PHE A 981 32.20 21.63 19.49
CA PHE A 981 32.93 22.89 19.51
C PHE A 981 32.38 23.83 18.43
N PHE A 982 32.19 25.10 18.74
CA PHE A 982 31.66 26.08 17.78
C PHE A 982 32.66 27.20 17.51
N TYR A 983 32.65 27.73 16.29
CA TYR A 983 33.25 29.03 16.00
C TYR A 983 32.26 30.13 16.40
N GLN A 984 32.72 31.08 17.24
CA GLN A 984 31.95 32.22 17.72
C GLN A 984 30.57 31.87 18.35
N PRO A 985 30.52 30.95 19.34
CA PRO A 985 29.27 30.51 20.00
C PRO A 985 28.47 31.67 20.62
N GLU A 986 29.14 32.76 21.02
CA GLU A 986 28.52 33.97 21.57
C GLU A 986 27.57 34.67 20.58
N GLN A 987 27.70 34.40 19.28
CA GLN A 987 26.82 34.94 18.24
C GLN A 987 25.59 34.08 17.97
N LEU A 988 25.61 32.81 18.38
CA LEU A 988 24.63 31.78 18.01
C LEU A 988 23.46 31.63 18.99
N ASN A 989 23.52 32.27 20.16
CA ASN A 989 22.50 32.17 21.22
C ASN A 989 22.12 30.70 21.51
N LEU A 990 23.13 29.87 21.82
CA LEU A 990 22.93 28.43 22.06
C LEU A 990 21.97 28.19 23.23
N THR A 991 20.98 27.33 23.01
CA THR A 991 19.95 26.96 23.99
C THR A 991 19.62 25.48 23.88
N THR A 992 19.09 24.87 24.95
CA THR A 992 18.64 23.48 24.97
C THR A 992 17.12 23.37 25.10
N GLN A 993 16.50 22.51 24.30
CA GLN A 993 15.06 22.20 24.36
C GLN A 993 14.86 20.69 24.43
N THR A 994 14.21 20.19 25.49
CA THR A 994 13.82 18.78 25.60
C THR A 994 12.39 18.61 25.12
N GLU A 995 12.16 17.64 24.23
CA GLU A 995 10.84 17.23 23.74
C GLU A 995 10.68 15.71 23.96
N TYR A 996 9.44 15.23 23.82
CA TYR A 996 9.12 13.81 23.75
C TYR A 996 8.14 13.54 22.61
N GLN A 997 8.11 12.29 22.14
CA GLN A 997 7.16 11.80 21.15
C GLN A 997 6.71 10.38 21.52
N ASP A 998 5.43 10.10 21.32
CA ASP A 998 4.85 8.77 21.50
C ASP A 998 4.65 8.10 20.14
N MET A 999 5.28 6.94 19.94
CA MET A 999 5.11 6.10 18.76
C MET A 999 4.33 4.82 19.08
N THR A 1000 3.49 4.41 18.14
CA THR A 1000 2.63 3.22 18.29
C THR A 1000 3.44 1.92 18.32
N VAL A 1001 4.57 1.86 17.61
CA VAL A 1001 5.51 0.73 17.63
C VAL A 1001 6.95 1.23 17.42
N GLY A 1002 7.88 0.74 18.23
CA GLY A 1002 9.34 0.84 18.07
C GLY A 1002 10.02 -0.41 18.63
N ASN A 1003 11.31 -0.60 18.37
CA ASN A 1003 12.17 -1.57 19.07
C ASN A 1003 13.19 -0.82 19.94
N ARG A 1004 13.02 -0.87 21.27
CA ARG A 1004 13.97 -0.28 22.23
C ARG A 1004 14.12 -1.13 23.48
N ASP A 1005 15.31 -1.11 24.04
CA ASP A 1005 15.78 -1.93 25.15
C ASP A 1005 15.51 -3.43 24.94
N GLY A 1006 15.66 -3.88 23.68
CA GLY A 1006 15.40 -5.24 23.23
C GLY A 1006 13.92 -5.66 23.19
N LYS A 1007 12.98 -4.70 23.13
CA LYS A 1007 11.53 -4.95 23.14
C LYS A 1007 10.82 -4.22 22.01
N VAL A 1008 9.93 -4.93 21.31
CA VAL A 1008 9.01 -4.37 20.32
C VAL A 1008 7.70 -3.99 20.99
N GLY A 1009 7.23 -2.75 20.79
CA GLY A 1009 5.94 -2.27 21.30
C GLY A 1009 5.80 -0.74 21.23
N PRO A 1010 4.72 -0.16 21.79
CA PRO A 1010 4.58 1.28 21.95
C PRO A 1010 5.74 1.87 22.75
N LEU A 1011 6.24 3.04 22.32
CA LEU A 1011 7.46 3.63 22.85
C LEU A 1011 7.32 5.15 22.98
N ARG A 1012 7.78 5.71 24.10
CA ARG A 1012 8.06 7.15 24.22
C ARG A 1012 9.54 7.40 23.96
N LEU A 1013 9.85 8.21 22.96
CA LEU A 1013 11.18 8.80 22.80
C LEU A 1013 11.23 10.14 23.55
N THR A 1014 12.36 10.42 24.18
CA THR A 1014 12.70 11.74 24.75
C THR A 1014 14.07 12.13 24.23
N GLN A 1015 14.20 13.33 23.67
CA GLN A 1015 15.47 13.84 23.14
C GLN A 1015 15.67 15.31 23.53
N THR A 1016 16.92 15.77 23.58
CA THR A 1016 17.24 17.18 23.87
C THR A 1016 17.92 17.83 22.67
N ALA A 1017 17.26 18.77 22.02
CA ALA A 1017 17.85 19.60 20.98
C ALA A 1017 18.82 20.61 21.58
N LEU A 1018 20.00 20.72 20.97
CA LEU A 1018 20.75 21.96 20.91
C LEU A 1018 20.18 22.83 19.79
N VAL A 1019 19.86 24.08 20.11
CA VAL A 1019 19.25 25.06 19.21
C VAL A 1019 20.16 26.29 19.11
N ALA A 1020 20.47 26.68 17.88
CA ALA A 1020 21.24 27.87 17.55
C ALA A 1020 20.44 28.79 16.62
N THR A 1021 20.46 30.10 16.88
CA THR A 1021 19.80 31.12 16.05
C THR A 1021 20.87 31.90 15.30
N LEU A 1022 20.82 31.85 13.97
CA LEU A 1022 21.71 32.62 13.12
C LEU A 1022 21.19 34.06 12.99
N LYS A 1023 22.11 35.02 13.03
CA LYS A 1023 21.93 36.34 12.42
C LYS A 1023 22.35 36.23 10.96
N SER A 1024 21.64 36.93 10.08
CA SER A 1024 21.60 36.58 8.66
C SER A 1024 21.97 37.76 7.74
N PRO A 1025 22.76 37.55 6.66
CA PRO A 1025 23.43 36.30 6.29
C PRO A 1025 24.51 35.86 7.30
N GLY A 1026 24.79 34.56 7.40
CA GLY A 1026 25.70 34.01 8.41
C GLY A 1026 25.99 32.53 8.24
N ALA A 1027 26.71 31.93 9.19
CA ALA A 1027 27.00 30.49 9.21
C ALA A 1027 27.16 29.94 10.62
N VAL A 1028 26.76 28.69 10.82
CA VAL A 1028 27.18 27.85 11.94
C VAL A 1028 28.38 27.02 11.48
N VAL A 1029 29.50 27.09 12.21
CA VAL A 1029 30.60 26.13 12.08
C VAL A 1029 30.74 25.37 13.39
N CYS A 1030 30.62 24.05 13.33
CA CYS A 1030 30.54 23.15 14.48
C CYS A 1030 31.41 21.91 14.25
N LEU A 1031 32.16 21.48 15.26
CA LEU A 1031 32.96 20.26 15.23
C LEU A 1031 32.42 19.28 16.28
N VAL A 1032 31.92 18.13 15.84
CA VAL A 1032 31.30 17.08 16.67
C VAL A 1032 32.31 15.97 16.91
N TYR A 1033 32.83 15.86 18.13
CA TYR A 1033 33.90 14.93 18.51
C TYR A 1033 33.43 13.88 19.53
N PRO A 1034 33.32 12.58 19.16
CA PRO A 1034 33.07 11.50 20.10
C PRO A 1034 34.34 11.06 20.84
N ARG A 1035 34.23 10.83 22.15
CA ARG A 1035 35.32 10.34 23.02
C ARG A 1035 34.81 9.30 24.02
N LEU A 1036 35.70 8.48 24.58
CA LEU A 1036 35.27 7.55 25.64
C LEU A 1036 34.96 8.31 26.95
N LYS A 1037 34.05 7.78 27.77
CA LYS A 1037 33.82 8.32 29.12
C LYS A 1037 35.11 8.27 29.94
N GLY A 1038 35.51 9.43 30.48
CA GLY A 1038 36.77 9.62 31.19
C GLY A 1038 37.99 9.95 30.30
N GLU A 1039 37.85 9.94 28.98
CA GLU A 1039 38.81 10.58 28.07
C GLU A 1039 38.68 12.11 28.17
N ALA A 1040 39.79 12.84 28.08
CA ALA A 1040 39.77 14.30 28.09
C ALA A 1040 39.21 14.84 26.76
N PRO A 1041 38.40 15.93 26.77
CA PRO A 1041 38.03 16.65 25.57
C PRO A 1041 39.26 17.09 24.75
N PRO A 1042 39.17 17.11 23.41
CA PRO A 1042 40.25 17.61 22.57
C PRO A 1042 40.45 19.12 22.76
N GLN A 1043 41.67 19.61 22.58
CA GLN A 1043 41.89 21.06 22.45
C GLN A 1043 41.61 21.46 21.01
N VAL A 1044 40.57 22.27 20.79
CA VAL A 1044 40.22 22.84 19.48
C VAL A 1044 40.64 24.31 19.40
N LEU A 1045 41.30 24.69 18.31
CA LEU A 1045 41.68 26.07 17.99
C LEU A 1045 41.16 26.41 16.58
N TRP A 1046 40.42 27.52 16.48
CA TRP A 1046 39.88 28.01 15.22
C TRP A 1046 40.83 29.01 14.56
N HIS A 1047 41.06 28.84 13.25
CA HIS A 1047 41.85 29.76 12.43
C HIS A 1047 41.08 30.20 11.18
N ALA A 1048 41.56 31.27 10.55
CA ALA A 1048 41.02 31.82 9.30
C ALA A 1048 39.49 32.00 9.30
N GLU A 1049 38.92 32.62 10.33
CA GLU A 1049 37.47 32.88 10.48
C GLU A 1049 36.63 31.58 10.49
N GLY A 1050 37.07 30.61 11.31
CA GLY A 1050 36.39 29.32 11.48
C GLY A 1050 36.54 28.35 10.31
N ARG A 1051 37.21 28.74 9.21
CA ARG A 1051 37.41 27.86 8.04
C ARG A 1051 38.40 26.73 8.32
N ILE A 1052 39.29 26.87 9.31
CA ILE A 1052 40.25 25.84 9.74
C ILE A 1052 40.01 25.53 11.23
N ALA A 1053 39.84 24.24 11.56
CA ALA A 1053 39.89 23.73 12.92
C ALA A 1053 41.20 22.95 13.15
N GLU A 1054 42.02 23.38 14.11
CA GLU A 1054 43.16 22.62 14.63
C GLU A 1054 42.72 21.86 15.88
N VAL A 1055 42.79 20.53 15.85
CA VAL A 1055 42.32 19.61 16.90
C VAL A 1055 43.53 18.87 17.47
N LYS A 1056 43.77 18.99 18.78
CA LYS A 1056 44.88 18.32 19.48
C LYS A 1056 44.34 17.25 20.43
N THR A 1057 44.90 16.05 20.30
CA THR A 1057 44.49 14.85 21.03
C THR A 1057 45.73 14.07 21.51
N ARG A 1058 45.54 13.03 22.32
CA ARG A 1058 46.62 12.09 22.67
C ARG A 1058 47.16 11.28 21.47
N PHE A 1059 46.45 11.26 20.34
CA PHE A 1059 46.85 10.57 19.11
C PHE A 1059 47.69 11.46 18.18
N GLY A 1060 47.65 12.78 18.35
CA GLY A 1060 48.41 13.74 17.56
C GLY A 1060 47.66 15.06 17.31
N THR A 1061 47.75 15.58 16.10
CA THR A 1061 47.08 16.83 15.70
C THR A 1061 46.42 16.68 14.34
N ASP A 1062 45.16 17.07 14.24
CA ASP A 1062 44.37 17.07 13.01
C ASP A 1062 44.03 18.52 12.66
N TYR A 1063 44.26 18.92 11.42
CA TYR A 1063 43.70 20.14 10.85
C TYR A 1063 42.57 19.75 9.90
N ALA A 1064 41.37 20.27 10.11
CA ALA A 1064 40.22 20.08 9.23
C ALA A 1064 39.78 21.42 8.65
N VAL A 1065 39.48 21.46 7.35
CA VAL A 1065 39.23 22.71 6.61
C VAL A 1065 37.93 22.64 5.83
N LEU A 1066 37.05 23.62 6.05
CA LEU A 1066 35.84 23.89 5.27
C LEU A 1066 35.71 25.39 4.97
N ALA A 1067 36.02 25.76 3.74
CA ALA A 1067 35.77 27.08 3.17
C ALA A 1067 34.51 27.06 2.28
N PRO A 1068 33.78 28.18 2.15
CA PRO A 1068 32.72 28.28 1.14
C PRO A 1068 33.33 28.17 -0.27
N PRO A 1069 32.58 27.66 -1.27
CA PRO A 1069 32.98 27.78 -2.67
C PRO A 1069 33.08 29.26 -3.05
N ALA A 1070 34.21 29.68 -3.61
CA ALA A 1070 34.43 31.06 -4.05
C ALA A 1070 33.45 31.44 -5.16
N GLU A 1071 32.63 32.47 -4.96
CA GLU A 1071 31.62 32.87 -5.96
C GLU A 1071 32.26 33.68 -7.11
N ASN A 1072 33.48 34.18 -6.92
CA ASN A 1072 34.31 34.77 -7.96
C ASN A 1072 35.76 34.33 -7.85
N THR A 1073 36.47 34.24 -8.98
CA THR A 1073 37.90 33.91 -9.06
C THR A 1073 38.81 34.87 -8.29
N ALA A 1074 38.32 36.08 -7.97
CA ALA A 1074 39.00 37.03 -7.10
C ALA A 1074 39.19 36.51 -5.65
N GLU A 1075 38.22 35.78 -5.10
CA GLU A 1075 38.36 35.22 -3.73
C GLU A 1075 39.36 34.08 -3.67
N LEU A 1076 39.47 33.27 -4.75
CA LEU A 1076 40.55 32.30 -4.91
C LEU A 1076 41.94 32.96 -5.06
N SER A 1077 42.00 34.27 -5.37
CA SER A 1077 43.24 35.05 -5.40
C SER A 1077 43.52 35.82 -4.11
N ALA A 1078 42.61 35.80 -3.13
CA ALA A 1078 42.96 36.14 -1.76
C ALA A 1078 43.95 35.09 -1.23
N GLY A 1079 44.94 35.54 -0.46
CA GLY A 1079 46.04 34.67 -0.02
C GLY A 1079 45.57 33.44 0.76
N ALA A 1080 46.29 32.33 0.59
CA ALA A 1080 45.96 31.04 1.21
C ALA A 1080 45.59 31.16 2.69
N LEU A 1081 44.52 30.48 3.10
CA LEU A 1081 44.05 30.39 4.48
C LEU A 1081 45.17 29.78 5.34
N GLN A 1082 45.58 30.46 6.40
CA GLN A 1082 46.70 30.05 7.26
C GLN A 1082 46.27 29.88 8.71
N THR A 1083 46.95 28.99 9.42
CA THR A 1083 46.97 29.00 10.89
C THR A 1083 47.70 30.26 11.39
N ALA A 1084 47.41 30.70 12.61
CA ALA A 1084 48.00 31.93 13.16
C ALA A 1084 49.54 31.86 13.29
N ASP A 1085 50.07 30.65 13.43
CA ASP A 1085 51.50 30.34 13.45
C ASP A 1085 52.10 29.99 12.07
N LYS A 1086 51.28 30.04 11.01
CA LYS A 1086 51.60 29.73 9.60
C LYS A 1086 52.16 28.33 9.35
N LYS A 1087 51.95 27.36 10.25
CA LYS A 1087 52.33 25.95 10.01
C LYS A 1087 51.52 25.31 8.88
N LEU A 1088 50.22 25.61 8.82
CA LEU A 1088 49.32 25.18 7.74
C LEU A 1088 49.06 26.35 6.78
N ALA A 1089 49.08 26.07 5.48
CA ALA A 1089 48.49 26.93 4.44
C ALA A 1089 47.54 26.10 3.55
N PHE A 1090 46.40 26.68 3.17
CA PHE A 1090 45.36 26.01 2.37
C PHE A 1090 44.70 26.96 1.36
N GLN A 1091 44.44 26.47 0.15
CA GLN A 1091 43.69 27.16 -0.89
C GLN A 1091 42.76 26.17 -1.59
N GLY A 1092 41.44 26.35 -1.50
CA GLY A 1092 40.46 25.40 -2.01
C GLY A 1092 39.15 25.45 -1.20
N VAL A 1093 38.34 24.40 -1.29
CA VAL A 1093 37.03 24.31 -0.60
C VAL A 1093 37.09 23.43 0.65
N ALA A 1094 37.67 22.23 0.56
CA ALA A 1094 37.74 21.27 1.68
C ALA A 1094 39.03 20.47 1.69
N GLY A 1095 39.52 20.11 2.89
CA GLY A 1095 40.72 19.29 3.05
C GLY A 1095 41.08 19.05 4.52
N ALA A 1096 42.09 18.22 4.75
CA ALA A 1096 42.59 17.88 6.09
C ALA A 1096 44.08 17.57 6.10
N ALA A 1097 44.74 17.78 7.24
CA ALA A 1097 46.11 17.35 7.50
C ALA A 1097 46.20 16.65 8.86
N GLN A 1098 46.61 15.38 8.88
CA GLN A 1098 46.70 14.56 10.10
C GLN A 1098 48.17 14.29 10.45
N LEU A 1099 48.56 14.61 11.67
CA LEU A 1099 49.86 14.24 12.24
C LEU A 1099 49.67 13.14 13.28
N ARG A 1100 50.43 12.04 13.15
CA ARG A 1100 50.41 10.85 14.01
C ARG A 1100 51.84 10.42 14.28
N GLY A 1101 52.43 10.93 15.37
CA GLY A 1101 53.87 10.88 15.58
C GLY A 1101 54.61 11.49 14.39
N ASP A 1102 55.61 10.78 13.86
CA ASP A 1102 56.42 11.21 12.73
C ASP A 1102 55.74 10.99 11.35
N LYS A 1103 54.45 10.61 11.32
CA LYS A 1103 53.68 10.46 10.08
C LYS A 1103 52.72 11.62 9.86
N LEU A 1104 52.81 12.24 8.68
CA LEU A 1104 51.90 13.27 8.18
C LEU A 1104 51.07 12.72 7.02
N THR A 1105 49.75 12.81 7.09
CA THR A 1105 48.85 12.62 5.94
C THR A 1105 48.26 13.98 5.53
N LEU A 1106 48.41 14.37 4.26
CA LEU A 1106 47.71 15.51 3.66
C LEU A 1106 46.57 14.99 2.79
N THR A 1107 45.43 15.67 2.82
CA THR A 1107 44.23 15.28 2.06
C THR A 1107 43.47 16.50 1.55
N LEU A 1108 42.97 16.42 0.32
CA LEU A 1108 42.08 17.37 -0.32
C LEU A 1108 40.71 16.70 -0.54
N GLY A 1109 39.63 17.34 -0.10
CA GLY A 1109 38.25 16.89 -0.36
C GLY A 1109 37.66 17.47 -1.66
N ALA A 1110 38.31 18.49 -2.22
CA ALA A 1110 38.00 19.10 -3.51
C ALA A 1110 39.28 19.70 -4.10
N ALA A 1111 39.23 20.19 -5.34
CA ALA A 1111 40.36 20.87 -5.99
C ALA A 1111 41.00 21.95 -5.09
N GLY A 1112 42.33 21.99 -5.03
CA GLY A 1112 43.04 22.93 -4.18
C GLY A 1112 44.50 22.55 -3.89
N GLN A 1113 45.05 23.19 -2.86
CA GLN A 1113 46.39 22.98 -2.33
C GLN A 1113 46.37 23.04 -0.80
N ILE A 1114 47.10 22.13 -0.16
CA ILE A 1114 47.31 22.09 1.29
C ILE A 1114 48.79 21.85 1.59
N GLN A 1115 49.34 22.60 2.55
CA GLN A 1115 50.74 22.54 2.96
C GLN A 1115 50.82 22.50 4.49
N LEU A 1116 51.66 21.62 5.05
CA LEU A 1116 51.97 21.60 6.48
C LEU A 1116 53.49 21.48 6.72
N GLY A 1117 54.14 22.63 6.89
CA GLY A 1117 55.61 22.73 6.89
C GLY A 1117 56.18 22.63 5.47
N GLN A 1118 57.13 21.72 5.23
CA GLN A 1118 57.74 21.54 3.90
C GLN A 1118 56.87 20.69 2.95
N GLN A 1119 56.06 19.78 3.48
CA GLN A 1119 55.23 18.89 2.65
C GLN A 1119 53.98 19.61 2.14
N THR A 1120 53.67 19.41 0.86
CA THR A 1120 52.60 20.09 0.11
C THR A 1120 51.92 19.11 -0.84
N LEU A 1121 50.59 19.07 -0.79
CA LEU A 1121 49.73 18.35 -1.74
C LEU A 1121 48.93 19.39 -2.53
N SER A 1122 48.89 19.29 -3.86
CA SER A 1122 48.09 20.15 -4.74
C SER A 1122 47.52 19.35 -5.89
N ASP A 1123 46.20 19.40 -6.07
CA ASP A 1123 45.47 18.61 -7.08
C ASP A 1123 44.25 19.38 -7.61
N LYS A 1124 43.79 19.01 -8.81
CA LYS A 1124 42.56 19.50 -9.44
C LYS A 1124 41.32 18.69 -9.03
N ALA A 1125 41.49 17.64 -8.22
CA ALA A 1125 40.42 16.82 -7.66
C ALA A 1125 40.66 16.58 -6.14
N ALA A 1126 39.85 15.71 -5.54
CA ALA A 1126 40.14 15.16 -4.21
C ALA A 1126 41.31 14.18 -4.29
N ALA A 1127 42.28 14.29 -3.38
CA ALA A 1127 43.52 13.52 -3.36
C ALA A 1127 44.03 13.32 -1.93
N ALA A 1128 44.89 12.33 -1.70
CA ALA A 1128 45.54 12.12 -0.40
C ALA A 1128 46.98 11.61 -0.58
N GLU A 1129 47.90 12.10 0.25
CA GLU A 1129 49.31 11.71 0.25
C GLU A 1129 49.83 11.58 1.69
N ALA A 1130 50.74 10.63 1.93
CA ALA A 1130 51.29 10.37 3.24
C ALA A 1130 52.82 10.44 3.22
N PHE A 1131 53.37 11.20 4.15
CA PHE A 1131 54.78 11.52 4.31
C PHE A 1131 55.26 11.02 5.67
N ASP A 1132 56.44 10.44 5.70
CA ASP A 1132 57.21 10.28 6.93
C ASP A 1132 58.08 11.55 7.11
N ARG A 1133 58.29 12.01 8.34
CA ARG A 1133 58.56 13.45 8.65
C ARG A 1133 59.85 13.73 9.41
#